data_AF-G0HEB0-F1
#
_entry.id   AF-G0HEB0-F1
#
_cell.length_a   1.000
_cell.length_b   1.000
_cell.length_c   1.000
_cell.angle_alpha   90.00
_cell.angle_beta   90.00
_cell.angle_gamma   90.00
#
_symmetry.space_group_name_H-M   'P 1'
#
loop_
_entity.id
_entity.type
_entity.pdbx_description
1 polymer ?
#
loop_
_entity_poly.entity_id
_entity_poly.type
_entity_poly.pdbx_seq_one_letter_code
_entity_poly.pdbx_strand_id
1 'polypeptide(L)'
;MLLSLLTSTTLTALPRIIAGYPSVPDTSGGDPPTVAAQLQAGDLLDGRYRIGASIAHGGMSTVYHCIDTRLDRDLAAKVMDPALAADPAARTRFEREARAVARLDHPCLVNVFDQGTDERADGDLVFLIMELVPGGTLRELLRERGPMPPHAALAVTEPVLQALALAHREGMVHRDVKPDNVLIRDDHQVKLADFGLVRASRQQSAAGGGPVIGTAAYLSPEQVQGRSTGPQSDVYSAGVMLFELLTGRPPFRGATPRDTAAMRLDQDVPAPSTVIAGVPRELDDLVLTATRRNPVQRFEDGAQFLEAVRDTVLDLGLPAFRVPVPENSAVHRALAGSVFSDRLSWDDAAMATSMVPPVTGVPDNPDQHTAQTRYQEPEPPRDGERQGEPRTGHPTHVTRRVPEPVPAPPGPPLSNRRPARTVLWTVLVLVMVIAVAVGSWWVASGRYGEVPQVLGQDITGARSAVEQAGFTSTVSEIWSDDDPADAVTGTDPETGERVVRGSEVAVLVSKGQPTVPEPSDSDTLASYQAKLQDRSLTWTVGADVWDDDAPAGVVAKVSPTSGTTVDTGTEVTVQVSKGPRPVKVPGVSGMTEKKATQTLENAGLKVSGTTEAFDADVDGGDVISTDPDTDTEVPSGSEVRLVISSAVTVPDLSGKSMEDAAEALRDAGLNPVTGEAVSDTDEDAGKVAETSPSSGTRLDPSRNTTVTLHPSDQVKVPFVIGKTAKDARKDLEKEGFEVKIDGRSGGRVISQSPGPRTRVTEGTTVTLRTI
;
A
#
# COMPACT_ATOMS: atom_id res chain seq x y z
N MET A 1 -33.97 -45.49 41.71
CA MET A 1 -32.93 -45.71 40.67
C MET A 1 -31.86 -44.64 40.85
N LEU A 2 -30.60 -44.97 40.57
CA LEU A 2 -29.45 -44.04 40.45
C LEU A 2 -29.18 -43.04 41.60
N LEU A 3 -28.38 -43.49 42.57
CA LEU A 3 -27.23 -42.73 43.09
C LEU A 3 -26.06 -42.87 42.06
N SER A 4 -24.91 -42.17 42.10
CA SER A 4 -24.07 -41.85 43.27
C SER A 4 -22.95 -40.81 43.02
N LEU A 5 -22.84 -39.85 43.94
CA LEU A 5 -21.65 -39.29 44.61
C LEU A 5 -20.25 -39.20 43.92
N LEU A 6 -19.82 -37.97 43.65
CA LEU A 6 -18.70 -37.21 44.27
C LEU A 6 -17.38 -37.87 44.80
N THR A 7 -16.30 -37.09 44.61
CA THR A 7 -15.08 -36.84 45.46
C THR A 7 -13.77 -37.68 45.39
N SER A 8 -12.65 -36.92 45.42
CA SER A 8 -11.28 -37.26 45.90
C SER A 8 -10.38 -38.12 44.96
N THR A 9 -9.03 -38.05 44.94
CA THR A 9 -8.02 -37.32 45.76
C THR A 9 -6.77 -36.95 44.93
N THR A 10 -5.89 -36.07 45.46
CA THR A 10 -4.56 -35.69 44.90
C THR A 10 -3.43 -36.71 45.17
N LEU A 11 -2.36 -36.76 44.33
CA LEU A 11 -0.93 -36.68 44.75
C LEU A 11 0.13 -36.69 43.61
N THR A 12 1.10 -35.77 43.72
CA THR A 12 2.56 -35.82 43.39
C THR A 12 3.21 -36.67 42.26
N ALA A 13 4.15 -36.00 41.55
CA ALA A 13 5.58 -36.37 41.31
C ALA A 13 6.11 -36.62 39.87
N LEU A 14 7.21 -35.91 39.59
CA LEU A 14 8.21 -35.98 38.50
C LEU A 14 9.14 -37.22 38.60
N PRO A 15 10.16 -37.40 37.73
CA PRO A 15 10.25 -37.22 36.26
C PRO A 15 10.98 -38.41 35.56
N ARG A 16 11.14 -38.38 34.22
CA ARG A 16 12.40 -38.83 33.57
C ARG A 16 12.60 -38.38 32.12
N ILE A 17 13.85 -38.02 31.81
CA ILE A 17 14.40 -37.81 30.45
C ILE A 17 15.22 -39.06 30.08
N ILE A 18 15.19 -39.47 28.80
CA ILE A 18 16.30 -40.08 28.01
C ILE A 18 15.83 -40.32 26.56
N ALA A 19 16.75 -40.32 25.59
CA ALA A 19 16.47 -40.26 24.15
C ALA A 19 16.50 -41.62 23.42
N GLY A 20 15.92 -41.67 22.20
CA GLY A 20 16.12 -42.78 21.24
C GLY A 20 15.04 -42.90 20.14
N TYR A 21 15.40 -42.58 18.89
CA TYR A 21 14.66 -42.92 17.66
C TYR A 21 14.78 -44.45 17.35
N PRO A 22 13.92 -45.11 16.51
CA PRO A 22 13.48 -44.59 15.20
C PRO A 22 12.07 -44.95 14.63
N SER A 23 11.67 -44.13 13.64
CA SER A 23 10.90 -44.42 12.40
C SER A 23 9.49 -45.06 12.41
N VAL A 24 8.48 -44.22 12.09
CA VAL A 24 7.54 -44.26 10.92
C VAL A 24 6.70 -45.54 10.65
N PRO A 25 5.41 -45.44 10.21
CA PRO A 25 4.54 -44.26 9.99
C PRO A 25 3.29 -44.23 10.89
N ASP A 26 2.58 -43.10 10.88
CA ASP A 26 1.10 -43.10 10.87
C ASP A 26 0.60 -42.00 9.90
N THR A 27 -0.67 -42.08 9.49
CA THR A 27 -1.23 -41.31 8.35
C THR A 27 -2.38 -40.37 8.72
N SER A 28 -2.51 -39.29 7.94
CA SER A 28 -3.71 -38.45 7.81
C SER A 28 -4.26 -37.78 9.09
N GLY A 29 -3.58 -36.72 9.54
CA GLY A 29 -4.24 -35.52 10.05
C GLY A 29 -3.95 -34.39 9.07
N GLY A 30 -4.97 -33.88 8.37
CA GLY A 30 -4.78 -32.86 7.33
C GLY A 30 -4.93 -31.46 7.89
N ASP A 31 -3.83 -30.74 8.05
CA ASP A 31 -3.85 -29.29 8.26
C ASP A 31 -4.46 -28.57 7.04
N PRO A 32 -5.08 -27.38 7.21
CA PRO A 32 -5.46 -26.54 6.09
C PRO A 32 -4.20 -26.14 5.28
N PRO A 33 -4.31 -25.91 3.95
CA PRO A 33 -3.15 -25.63 3.12
C PRO A 33 -2.39 -24.40 3.61
N THR A 34 -1.12 -24.60 3.97
CA THR A 34 -0.19 -23.54 4.39
C THR A 34 -0.15 -22.43 3.35
N VAL A 35 -0.23 -21.18 3.80
CA VAL A 35 -0.08 -20.01 2.92
C VAL A 35 1.29 -20.07 2.25
N ALA A 36 1.32 -20.11 0.92
CA ALA A 36 2.54 -20.27 0.15
C ALA A 36 3.54 -19.13 0.45
N ALA A 37 4.82 -19.48 0.59
CA ALA A 37 5.83 -18.62 1.19
C ALA A 37 6.05 -17.30 0.43
N GLN A 38 5.67 -16.18 1.05
CA GLN A 38 6.13 -14.85 0.65
C GLN A 38 7.56 -14.63 1.19
N LEU A 39 8.44 -14.11 0.33
CA LEU A 39 9.83 -13.81 0.70
C LEU A 39 9.88 -12.72 1.77
N GLN A 40 10.73 -12.92 2.76
CA GLN A 40 10.91 -11.99 3.88
C GLN A 40 12.13 -11.08 3.65
N ALA A 41 12.10 -9.89 4.24
CA ALA A 41 13.24 -8.99 4.20
C ALA A 41 14.45 -9.65 4.89
N GLY A 42 15.57 -9.74 4.17
CA GLY A 42 16.78 -10.44 4.58
C GLY A 42 17.00 -11.79 3.89
N ASP A 43 15.96 -12.41 3.32
CA ASP A 43 16.05 -13.67 2.54
C ASP A 43 17.07 -13.56 1.41
N LEU A 44 17.63 -14.71 1.00
CA LEU A 44 18.57 -14.80 -0.12
C LEU A 44 17.96 -15.65 -1.24
N LEU A 45 17.57 -14.99 -2.34
CA LEU A 45 17.02 -15.61 -3.55
C LEU A 45 18.18 -16.06 -4.46
N ASP A 46 18.16 -17.32 -4.91
CA ASP A 46 19.20 -17.95 -5.76
C ASP A 46 20.63 -17.79 -5.20
N GLY A 47 20.76 -17.81 -3.87
CA GLY A 47 22.05 -17.66 -3.18
C GLY A 47 22.79 -16.34 -3.49
N ARG A 48 22.13 -15.34 -4.09
CA ARG A 48 22.78 -14.12 -4.63
C ARG A 48 22.01 -12.83 -4.33
N TYR A 49 20.70 -12.82 -4.47
CA TYR A 49 19.90 -11.61 -4.38
C TYR A 49 19.28 -11.51 -2.98
N ARG A 50 19.78 -10.58 -2.15
CA ARG A 50 19.21 -10.35 -0.82
C ARG A 50 17.94 -9.54 -0.97
N ILE A 51 16.82 -10.08 -0.50
CA ILE A 51 15.50 -9.44 -0.55
C ILE A 51 15.43 -8.32 0.50
N GLY A 52 14.91 -7.17 0.10
CA GLY A 52 14.59 -6.03 0.95
C GLY A 52 13.09 -5.92 1.20
N ALA A 53 12.54 -4.70 1.07
CA ALA A 53 11.11 -4.47 1.22
C ALA A 53 10.31 -4.90 -0.03
N SER A 54 9.05 -5.31 0.15
CA SER A 54 8.11 -5.49 -0.96
C SER A 54 7.62 -4.13 -1.47
N ILE A 55 7.78 -3.89 -2.77
CA ILE A 55 7.41 -2.63 -3.45
C ILE A 55 5.95 -2.71 -3.93
N ALA A 56 5.55 -3.83 -4.53
CA ALA A 56 4.23 -3.98 -5.14
C ALA A 56 3.76 -5.44 -5.15
N HIS A 57 2.49 -5.65 -4.79
CA HIS A 57 1.82 -6.96 -4.85
C HIS A 57 0.78 -6.96 -5.96
N GLY A 58 0.76 -8.00 -6.80
CA GLY A 58 -0.27 -8.23 -7.81
C GLY A 58 -0.60 -9.71 -7.94
N GLY A 59 -1.83 -10.05 -8.36
CA GLY A 59 -2.34 -11.43 -8.44
C GLY A 59 -1.73 -12.32 -9.54
N MET A 60 -0.46 -12.13 -9.84
CA MET A 60 0.39 -12.91 -10.76
C MET A 60 1.88 -12.90 -10.34
N SER A 61 2.31 -11.90 -9.53
CA SER A 61 3.69 -11.70 -9.11
C SER A 61 3.82 -10.62 -8.02
N THR A 62 4.80 -10.75 -7.14
CA THR A 62 5.22 -9.69 -6.21
C THR A 62 6.56 -9.10 -6.65
N VAL A 63 6.73 -7.77 -6.54
CA VAL A 63 7.98 -7.07 -6.82
C VAL A 63 8.59 -6.62 -5.50
N TYR A 64 9.83 -7.06 -5.25
CA TYR A 64 10.63 -6.68 -4.08
C TYR A 64 11.81 -5.80 -4.51
N HIS A 65 12.25 -4.92 -3.62
CA HIS A 65 13.62 -4.42 -3.62
C HIS A 65 14.58 -5.58 -3.34
N CYS A 66 15.75 -5.59 -3.98
CA CYS A 66 16.81 -6.53 -3.65
C CYS A 66 18.21 -5.97 -3.91
N ILE A 67 19.23 -6.60 -3.32
CA ILE A 67 20.65 -6.25 -3.53
C ILE A 67 21.37 -7.48 -4.12
N ASP A 68 22.07 -7.30 -5.24
CA ASP A 68 22.99 -8.31 -5.76
C ASP A 68 24.25 -8.35 -4.89
N THR A 69 24.37 -9.39 -4.05
CA THR A 69 25.49 -9.54 -3.10
C THR A 69 26.86 -9.73 -3.76
N ARG A 70 26.93 -9.89 -5.09
CA ARG A 70 28.20 -9.97 -5.84
C ARG A 70 28.67 -8.62 -6.41
N LEU A 71 27.74 -7.69 -6.62
CA LEU A 71 28.00 -6.37 -7.24
C LEU A 71 27.70 -5.20 -6.28
N ASP A 72 27.14 -5.51 -5.11
CA ASP A 72 26.60 -4.57 -4.11
C ASP A 72 25.69 -3.49 -4.71
N ARG A 73 24.80 -3.93 -5.61
CA ARG A 73 23.92 -3.08 -6.41
C ARG A 73 22.45 -3.33 -6.08
N ASP A 74 21.72 -2.24 -5.84
CA ASP A 74 20.27 -2.21 -5.71
C ASP A 74 19.54 -2.49 -7.03
N LEU A 75 18.56 -3.39 -6.97
CA LEU A 75 17.80 -3.96 -8.08
C LEU A 75 16.35 -4.21 -7.63
N ALA A 76 15.50 -4.62 -8.57
CA ALA A 76 14.16 -5.12 -8.28
C ALA A 76 14.05 -6.60 -8.65
N ALA A 77 13.52 -7.41 -7.75
CA ALA A 77 13.21 -8.82 -7.97
C ALA A 77 11.70 -9.01 -8.14
N LYS A 78 11.27 -9.36 -9.35
CA LYS A 78 9.88 -9.73 -9.63
C LYS A 78 9.73 -11.24 -9.56
N VAL A 79 9.02 -11.71 -8.55
CA VAL A 79 8.83 -13.14 -8.25
C VAL A 79 7.41 -13.54 -8.62
N MET A 80 7.26 -14.61 -9.40
CA MET A 80 5.97 -15.14 -9.85
C MET A 80 5.16 -15.70 -8.68
N ASP A 81 3.83 -15.57 -8.74
CA ASP A 81 2.92 -16.23 -7.80
C ASP A 81 3.10 -17.77 -7.86
N PRO A 82 3.26 -18.48 -6.73
CA PRO A 82 3.51 -19.93 -6.72
C PRO A 82 2.45 -20.77 -7.44
N ALA A 83 1.17 -20.38 -7.41
CA ALA A 83 0.10 -21.12 -8.09
C ALA A 83 0.13 -20.92 -9.62
N LEU A 84 0.70 -19.80 -10.09
CA LEU A 84 1.01 -19.61 -11.51
C LEU A 84 2.32 -20.32 -11.91
N ALA A 85 3.34 -20.28 -11.03
CA ALA A 85 4.59 -20.99 -11.24
C ALA A 85 4.38 -22.50 -11.35
N ALA A 86 3.34 -23.07 -10.73
CA ALA A 86 2.99 -24.48 -10.86
C ALA A 86 2.58 -24.95 -12.28
N ASP A 87 2.29 -24.05 -13.24
CA ASP A 87 2.07 -24.40 -14.66
C ASP A 87 3.41 -24.42 -15.44
N PRO A 88 3.92 -25.57 -15.91
CA PRO A 88 5.14 -25.63 -16.70
C PRO A 88 5.06 -24.85 -18.01
N ALA A 89 3.85 -24.71 -18.59
CA ALA A 89 3.66 -23.87 -19.77
C ALA A 89 3.72 -22.38 -19.42
N ALA A 90 3.30 -21.96 -18.22
CA ALA A 90 3.49 -20.59 -17.74
C ALA A 90 4.98 -20.28 -17.53
N ARG A 91 5.73 -21.15 -16.84
CA ARG A 91 7.20 -21.02 -16.70
C ARG A 91 7.89 -20.86 -18.05
N THR A 92 7.66 -21.81 -18.96
CA THR A 92 8.29 -21.83 -20.30
C THR A 92 7.96 -20.57 -21.13
N ARG A 93 6.76 -20.00 -20.97
CA ARG A 93 6.37 -18.74 -21.63
C ARG A 93 7.05 -17.53 -20.97
N PHE A 94 7.03 -17.46 -19.64
CA PHE A 94 7.65 -16.39 -18.86
C PHE A 94 9.16 -16.29 -19.14
N GLU A 95 9.90 -17.39 -19.03
CA GLU A 95 11.32 -17.48 -19.38
C GLU A 95 11.60 -17.06 -20.82
N ARG A 96 10.73 -17.41 -21.77
CA ARG A 96 10.90 -17.06 -23.18
C ARG A 96 10.68 -15.56 -23.44
N GLU A 97 9.65 -14.97 -22.86
CA GLU A 97 9.36 -13.55 -23.04
C GLU A 97 10.36 -12.68 -22.24
N ALA A 98 10.74 -13.08 -21.02
CA ALA A 98 11.79 -12.43 -20.23
C ALA A 98 13.14 -12.42 -20.95
N ARG A 99 13.58 -13.57 -21.50
CA ARG A 99 14.82 -13.69 -22.28
C ARG A 99 14.79 -12.95 -23.62
N ALA A 100 13.60 -12.55 -24.10
CA ALA A 100 13.47 -11.65 -25.23
C ALA A 100 13.61 -10.18 -24.79
N VAL A 101 13.00 -9.78 -23.67
CA VAL A 101 13.13 -8.43 -23.09
C VAL A 101 14.58 -8.14 -22.68
N ALA A 102 15.29 -9.11 -22.11
CA ALA A 102 16.71 -9.00 -21.72
C ALA A 102 17.71 -8.82 -22.90
N ARG A 103 17.22 -8.65 -24.13
CA ARG A 103 18.02 -8.25 -25.30
C ARG A 103 17.82 -6.78 -25.69
N LEU A 104 16.84 -6.12 -25.08
CA LEU A 104 16.55 -4.71 -25.28
C LEU A 104 17.31 -3.91 -24.22
N ASP A 105 18.07 -2.91 -24.66
CA ASP A 105 18.70 -1.90 -23.81
C ASP A 105 18.32 -0.52 -24.36
N HIS A 106 17.72 0.32 -23.52
CA HIS A 106 17.26 1.65 -23.93
C HIS A 106 17.04 2.57 -22.72
N PRO A 107 17.39 3.87 -22.79
CA PRO A 107 17.15 4.81 -21.69
C PRO A 107 15.69 4.85 -21.21
N CYS A 108 14.73 4.77 -22.15
CA CYS A 108 13.29 4.82 -21.86
C CYS A 108 12.66 3.44 -21.56
N LEU A 109 13.46 2.40 -21.33
CA LEU A 109 12.99 1.05 -20.96
C LEU A 109 13.58 0.61 -19.62
N VAL A 110 12.85 -0.18 -18.82
CA VAL A 110 13.41 -0.86 -17.64
C VAL A 110 14.23 -2.06 -18.09
N ASN A 111 15.54 -2.03 -17.82
CA ASN A 111 16.44 -3.10 -18.25
C ASN A 111 16.29 -4.35 -17.36
N VAL A 112 16.32 -5.53 -17.99
CA VAL A 112 16.32 -6.85 -17.34
C VAL A 112 17.75 -7.38 -17.32
N PHE A 113 18.24 -7.79 -16.15
CA PHE A 113 19.63 -8.23 -15.97
C PHE A 113 19.79 -9.74 -15.79
N ASP A 114 18.81 -10.41 -15.18
CA ASP A 114 18.90 -11.85 -14.89
C ASP A 114 17.51 -12.51 -14.78
N GLN A 115 17.45 -13.83 -14.92
CA GLN A 115 16.24 -14.63 -14.68
C GLN A 115 16.62 -15.97 -14.05
N GLY A 116 15.78 -16.51 -13.17
CA GLY A 116 16.09 -17.77 -12.51
C GLY A 116 14.89 -18.43 -11.84
N THR A 117 15.18 -19.57 -11.23
CA THR A 117 14.25 -20.38 -10.45
C THR A 117 14.97 -20.82 -9.19
N ASP A 118 14.50 -20.38 -8.03
CA ASP A 118 15.09 -20.72 -6.73
C ASP A 118 14.37 -21.97 -6.19
N GLU A 119 15.05 -23.13 -6.22
CA GLU A 119 14.51 -24.42 -5.76
C GLU A 119 14.41 -24.45 -4.23
N ARG A 120 13.19 -24.47 -3.69
CA ARG A 120 12.92 -24.47 -2.23
C ARG A 120 12.03 -25.64 -1.82
N ALA A 121 12.15 -26.03 -0.54
CA ALA A 121 11.34 -27.10 0.05
C ALA A 121 9.83 -26.87 -0.07
N ASP A 122 9.40 -25.59 -0.03
CA ASP A 122 8.01 -25.15 -0.12
C ASP A 122 7.54 -24.86 -1.56
N GLY A 123 8.38 -25.17 -2.57
CA GLY A 123 8.10 -24.99 -4.00
C GLY A 123 8.99 -23.94 -4.68
N ASP A 124 9.29 -24.16 -5.97
CA ASP A 124 10.25 -23.33 -6.72
C ASP A 124 9.71 -21.92 -7.03
N LEU A 125 10.52 -20.91 -6.70
CA LEU A 125 10.21 -19.51 -6.96
C LEU A 125 10.84 -19.06 -8.29
N VAL A 126 10.02 -18.87 -9.33
CA VAL A 126 10.47 -18.32 -10.62
C VAL A 126 10.54 -16.80 -10.53
N PHE A 127 11.68 -16.21 -10.91
CA PHE A 127 11.95 -14.79 -10.72
C PHE A 127 12.64 -14.11 -11.90
N LEU A 128 12.51 -12.79 -11.95
CA LEU A 128 13.14 -11.87 -12.89
C LEU A 128 13.84 -10.75 -12.12
N ILE A 129 15.09 -10.45 -12.47
CA ILE A 129 15.88 -9.38 -11.88
C ILE A 129 15.99 -8.23 -12.88
N MET A 130 15.59 -7.04 -12.45
CA MET A 130 15.46 -5.85 -13.30
C MET A 130 15.98 -4.58 -12.61
N GLU A 131 16.14 -3.52 -13.38
CA GLU A 131 16.51 -2.18 -12.89
C GLU A 131 15.49 -1.66 -11.87
N LEU A 132 15.98 -1.26 -10.70
CA LEU A 132 15.19 -0.49 -9.74
C LEU A 132 15.02 0.93 -10.27
N VAL A 133 13.77 1.40 -10.30
CA VAL A 133 13.44 2.80 -10.63
C VAL A 133 12.85 3.46 -9.37
N PRO A 134 13.65 4.25 -8.61
CA PRO A 134 13.26 4.72 -7.27
C PRO A 134 12.03 5.63 -7.23
N GLY A 135 11.89 6.56 -8.17
CA GLY A 135 10.85 7.59 -8.13
C GLY A 135 9.39 7.13 -8.26
N GLY A 136 9.11 5.88 -8.67
CA GLY A 136 7.75 5.31 -8.67
C GLY A 136 6.99 5.36 -10.00
N THR A 137 5.66 5.28 -9.94
CA THR A 137 4.80 5.07 -11.13
C THR A 137 4.11 6.34 -11.64
N LEU A 138 3.83 6.39 -12.95
CA LEU A 138 2.97 7.39 -13.57
C LEU A 138 1.53 7.33 -13.03
N ARG A 139 1.05 6.16 -12.59
CA ARG A 139 -0.23 6.01 -11.87
C ARG A 139 -0.27 6.84 -10.59
N GLU A 140 0.81 6.83 -9.81
CA GLU A 140 0.90 7.58 -8.56
C GLU A 140 0.97 9.08 -8.85
N LEU A 141 1.78 9.49 -9.82
CA LEU A 141 1.85 10.90 -10.23
C LEU A 141 0.49 11.45 -10.70
N LEU A 142 -0.27 10.66 -11.47
CA LEU A 142 -1.61 11.04 -11.93
C LEU A 142 -2.61 11.15 -10.78
N ARG A 143 -2.46 10.35 -9.69
CA ARG A 143 -3.27 10.48 -8.48
C ARG A 143 -2.90 11.72 -7.65
N GLU A 144 -1.62 12.06 -7.59
CA GLU A 144 -1.13 13.23 -6.83
C GLU A 144 -1.47 14.56 -7.51
N ARG A 145 -1.28 14.65 -8.84
CA ARG A 145 -1.33 15.92 -9.58
C ARG A 145 -2.56 16.07 -10.47
N GLY A 146 -3.32 15.01 -10.70
CA GLY A 146 -4.49 15.03 -11.60
C GLY A 146 -4.12 15.18 -13.08
N PRO A 147 -5.04 15.66 -13.94
CA PRO A 147 -4.84 15.76 -15.38
C PRO A 147 -3.64 16.64 -15.75
N MET A 148 -2.89 16.20 -16.75
CA MET A 148 -1.69 16.85 -17.25
C MET A 148 -2.01 17.79 -18.43
N PRO A 149 -1.37 18.98 -18.51
CA PRO A 149 -1.47 19.83 -19.68
C PRO A 149 -0.83 19.16 -20.92
N PRO A 150 -1.23 19.53 -22.15
CA PRO A 150 -0.78 18.91 -23.40
C PRO A 150 0.72 18.63 -23.50
N HIS A 151 1.57 19.61 -23.16
CA HIS A 151 3.03 19.46 -23.20
C HIS A 151 3.57 18.42 -22.22
N ALA A 152 2.96 18.29 -21.04
CA ALA A 152 3.36 17.31 -20.03
C ALA A 152 2.88 15.89 -20.41
N ALA A 153 1.66 15.77 -20.91
CA ALA A 153 1.12 14.49 -21.39
C ALA A 153 1.95 13.91 -22.57
N LEU A 154 2.38 14.76 -23.51
CA LEU A 154 3.25 14.33 -24.61
C LEU A 154 4.70 14.07 -24.16
N ALA A 155 5.24 14.84 -23.20
CA ALA A 155 6.56 14.57 -22.62
C ALA A 155 6.65 13.24 -21.85
N VAL A 156 5.52 12.72 -21.34
CA VAL A 156 5.41 11.35 -20.80
C VAL A 156 5.22 10.32 -21.93
N THR A 157 4.42 10.66 -22.95
CA THR A 157 4.03 9.72 -24.01
C THR A 157 5.17 9.43 -24.98
N GLU A 158 6.01 10.42 -25.34
CA GLU A 158 7.16 10.20 -26.23
C GLU A 158 8.11 9.10 -25.72
N PRO A 159 8.65 9.13 -24.48
CA PRO A 159 9.52 8.07 -23.97
C PRO A 159 8.89 6.67 -24.01
N VAL A 160 7.59 6.57 -23.72
CA VAL A 160 6.84 5.30 -23.81
C VAL A 160 6.75 4.82 -25.25
N LEU A 161 6.48 5.71 -26.21
CA LEU A 161 6.45 5.36 -27.64
C LEU A 161 7.84 5.05 -28.20
N GLN A 162 8.92 5.67 -27.71
CA GLN A 162 10.30 5.26 -28.05
C GLN A 162 10.60 3.82 -27.62
N ALA A 163 10.19 3.45 -26.39
CA ALA A 163 10.36 2.08 -25.89
C ALA A 163 9.51 1.06 -26.67
N LEU A 164 8.28 1.43 -27.04
CA LEU A 164 7.42 0.60 -27.88
C LEU A 164 7.95 0.46 -29.31
N ALA A 165 8.43 1.54 -29.93
CA ALA A 165 9.07 1.51 -31.26
C ALA A 165 10.26 0.54 -31.30
N LEU A 166 11.11 0.54 -30.25
CA LEU A 166 12.17 -0.44 -30.09
C LEU A 166 11.63 -1.87 -29.97
N ALA A 167 10.63 -2.12 -29.14
CA ALA A 167 10.05 -3.46 -28.98
C ALA A 167 9.46 -3.98 -30.31
N HIS A 168 8.69 -3.14 -31.01
CA HIS A 168 8.02 -3.50 -32.26
C HIS A 168 9.02 -3.83 -33.37
N ARG A 169 10.14 -3.09 -33.50
CA ARG A 169 11.17 -3.40 -34.52
C ARG A 169 11.81 -4.78 -34.31
N GLU A 170 11.94 -5.22 -33.06
CA GLU A 170 12.48 -6.54 -32.69
C GLU A 170 11.38 -7.64 -32.69
N GLY A 171 10.18 -7.33 -33.18
CA GLY A 171 9.04 -8.26 -33.28
C GLY A 171 8.31 -8.54 -31.97
N MET A 172 8.49 -7.70 -30.95
CA MET A 172 7.87 -7.83 -29.63
C MET A 172 6.65 -6.91 -29.47
N VAL A 173 5.65 -7.38 -28.73
CA VAL A 173 4.42 -6.63 -28.39
C VAL A 173 4.24 -6.68 -26.87
N HIS A 174 3.97 -5.55 -26.25
CA HIS A 174 3.90 -5.35 -24.80
C HIS A 174 2.61 -5.86 -24.17
N ARG A 175 1.47 -5.71 -24.84
CA ARG A 175 0.14 -6.22 -24.47
C ARG A 175 -0.43 -5.69 -23.13
N ASP A 176 0.20 -4.70 -22.50
CA ASP A 176 -0.23 -4.16 -21.19
C ASP A 176 0.30 -2.74 -20.91
N VAL A 177 0.23 -1.84 -21.90
CA VAL A 177 0.64 -0.43 -21.72
C VAL A 177 -0.42 0.27 -20.87
N LYS A 178 -0.02 0.79 -19.71
CA LYS A 178 -0.87 1.48 -18.72
C LYS A 178 -0.01 2.33 -17.77
N PRO A 179 -0.55 3.37 -17.10
CA PRO A 179 0.22 4.22 -16.17
C PRO A 179 0.91 3.46 -15.02
N ASP A 180 0.37 2.32 -14.61
CA ASP A 180 0.96 1.49 -13.55
C ASP A 180 2.24 0.76 -14.00
N ASN A 181 2.46 0.65 -15.32
CA ASN A 181 3.65 0.04 -15.96
C ASN A 181 4.64 1.09 -16.50
N VAL A 182 4.38 2.38 -16.31
CA VAL A 182 5.29 3.46 -16.68
C VAL A 182 5.91 4.00 -15.40
N LEU A 183 7.23 3.93 -15.29
CA LEU A 183 8.01 4.36 -14.13
C LEU A 183 8.72 5.68 -14.40
N ILE A 184 9.03 6.41 -13.34
CA ILE A 184 9.71 7.70 -13.36
C ILE A 184 10.90 7.61 -12.41
N ARG A 185 12.12 7.86 -12.90
CA ARG A 185 13.34 7.89 -12.07
C ARG A 185 13.58 9.32 -11.54
N ASP A 186 14.42 9.44 -10.52
CA ASP A 186 14.68 10.69 -9.78
C ASP A 186 15.41 11.76 -10.62
N ASP A 187 16.11 11.34 -11.68
CA ASP A 187 16.65 12.22 -12.73
C ASP A 187 15.54 12.80 -13.66
N HIS A 188 14.29 12.40 -13.43
CA HIS A 188 13.07 12.65 -14.20
C HIS A 188 12.96 11.90 -15.54
N GLN A 189 13.72 10.81 -15.73
CA GLN A 189 13.62 9.91 -16.87
C GLN A 189 12.37 9.02 -16.76
N VAL A 190 11.54 9.02 -17.81
CA VAL A 190 10.39 8.11 -17.95
C VAL A 190 10.85 6.79 -18.56
N LYS A 191 10.47 5.66 -17.95
CA LYS A 191 10.76 4.30 -18.41
C LYS A 191 9.50 3.46 -18.54
N LEU A 192 9.42 2.66 -19.60
CA LEU A 192 8.40 1.62 -19.75
C LEU A 192 8.88 0.31 -19.12
N ALA A 193 8.04 -0.29 -18.29
CA ALA A 193 8.27 -1.54 -17.56
C ALA A 193 7.21 -2.59 -17.92
N ASP A 194 7.38 -3.83 -17.45
CA ASP A 194 6.29 -4.80 -17.39
C ASP A 194 5.61 -5.15 -18.74
N PHE A 195 6.44 -5.51 -19.74
CA PHE A 195 5.99 -6.36 -20.85
C PHE A 195 5.12 -7.52 -20.32
N GLY A 196 4.07 -7.89 -21.04
CA GLY A 196 2.98 -8.71 -20.52
C GLY A 196 3.25 -10.21 -20.34
N LEU A 197 4.38 -10.59 -19.72
CA LEU A 197 5.01 -11.93 -19.57
C LEU A 197 4.09 -13.10 -19.14
N VAL A 198 2.85 -12.80 -18.74
CA VAL A 198 1.86 -13.76 -18.21
C VAL A 198 0.52 -13.71 -18.98
N ARG A 199 0.15 -12.57 -19.58
CA ARG A 199 -1.23 -12.32 -20.07
C ARG A 199 -1.66 -13.25 -21.20
N ALA A 200 -0.71 -13.78 -21.97
CA ALA A 200 -0.94 -14.76 -23.03
C ALA A 200 -1.63 -16.05 -22.52
N SER A 201 -1.51 -16.39 -21.23
CA SER A 201 -2.12 -17.58 -20.63
C SER A 201 -3.66 -17.57 -20.70
N ARG A 202 -4.29 -16.42 -20.42
CA ARG A 202 -5.77 -16.31 -20.25
C ARG A 202 -6.53 -15.67 -21.42
N GLN A 203 -5.91 -15.43 -22.58
CA GLN A 203 -6.66 -14.97 -23.76
C GLN A 203 -7.73 -16.00 -24.22
N GLN A 204 -7.55 -17.30 -23.95
CA GLN A 204 -8.59 -18.31 -24.18
C GLN A 204 -9.73 -18.28 -23.14
N SER A 205 -9.54 -17.67 -21.97
CA SER A 205 -10.54 -17.62 -20.88
C SER A 205 -11.48 -16.42 -20.96
N ALA A 206 -11.13 -15.35 -21.69
CA ALA A 206 -11.98 -14.16 -21.85
C ALA A 206 -13.34 -14.50 -22.49
N ALA A 207 -13.32 -15.37 -23.50
CA ALA A 207 -14.49 -15.94 -24.17
C ALA A 207 -15.18 -17.06 -23.37
N GLY A 208 -14.58 -17.53 -22.27
CA GLY A 208 -15.00 -18.72 -21.51
C GLY A 208 -15.37 -18.44 -20.05
N GLY A 209 -15.93 -17.25 -19.76
CA GLY A 209 -16.48 -16.91 -18.43
C GLY A 209 -15.46 -16.74 -17.29
N GLY A 210 -14.15 -16.81 -17.55
CA GLY A 210 -13.14 -16.63 -16.51
C GLY A 210 -13.05 -15.20 -15.97
N PRO A 211 -12.62 -15.00 -14.70
CA PRO A 211 -12.44 -13.67 -14.13
C PRO A 211 -11.38 -12.87 -14.88
N VAL A 212 -11.68 -11.61 -15.18
CA VAL A 212 -10.76 -10.68 -15.86
C VAL A 212 -9.75 -10.13 -14.86
N ILE A 213 -8.66 -10.87 -14.66
CA ILE A 213 -7.58 -10.47 -13.74
C ILE A 213 -6.72 -9.40 -14.42
N GLY A 214 -6.83 -8.16 -13.93
CA GLY A 214 -6.05 -7.00 -14.35
C GLY A 214 -6.91 -5.81 -14.78
N THR A 215 -6.28 -4.63 -14.90
CA THR A 215 -6.97 -3.36 -15.17
C THR A 215 -7.54 -3.33 -16.59
N ALA A 216 -8.82 -3.67 -16.73
CA ALA A 216 -9.54 -3.73 -18.01
C ALA A 216 -9.60 -2.39 -18.78
N ALA A 217 -9.24 -1.28 -18.14
CA ALA A 217 -9.34 0.06 -18.70
C ALA A 217 -8.39 0.38 -19.88
N TYR A 218 -7.41 -0.47 -20.20
CA TYR A 218 -6.45 -0.24 -21.30
C TYR A 218 -6.51 -1.32 -22.41
N LEU A 219 -7.27 -2.39 -22.20
CA LEU A 219 -7.34 -3.51 -23.15
C LEU A 219 -7.81 -3.04 -24.53
N SER A 220 -7.16 -3.49 -25.60
CA SER A 220 -7.63 -3.20 -26.96
C SER A 220 -8.81 -4.10 -27.39
N PRO A 221 -9.66 -3.68 -28.34
CA PRO A 221 -10.83 -4.46 -28.77
C PRO A 221 -10.48 -5.89 -29.21
N GLU A 222 -9.36 -6.07 -29.91
CA GLU A 222 -8.88 -7.38 -30.33
C GLU A 222 -8.36 -8.24 -29.16
N GLN A 223 -7.82 -7.64 -28.10
CA GLN A 223 -7.50 -8.36 -26.86
C GLN A 223 -8.76 -8.87 -26.16
N VAL A 224 -9.80 -8.03 -26.04
CA VAL A 224 -11.09 -8.37 -25.43
C VAL A 224 -11.79 -9.49 -26.23
N GLN A 225 -11.67 -9.47 -27.56
CA GLN A 225 -12.17 -10.51 -28.47
C GLN A 225 -11.31 -11.78 -28.53
N GLY A 226 -10.21 -11.88 -27.77
CA GLY A 226 -9.31 -13.04 -27.78
C GLY A 226 -8.59 -13.27 -29.11
N ARG A 227 -8.47 -12.24 -29.97
CA ARG A 227 -7.79 -12.31 -31.27
C ARG A 227 -6.28 -12.14 -31.12
N SER A 228 -5.55 -12.42 -32.19
CA SER A 228 -4.10 -12.19 -32.29
C SER A 228 -3.77 -10.72 -32.05
N THR A 229 -2.85 -10.44 -31.14
CA THR A 229 -2.35 -9.09 -30.83
C THR A 229 -1.13 -8.74 -31.68
N GLY A 230 -0.98 -7.45 -31.99
CA GLY A 230 0.12 -6.89 -32.76
C GLY A 230 0.51 -5.51 -32.21
N PRO A 231 1.49 -4.81 -32.82
CA PRO A 231 1.90 -3.47 -32.41
C PRO A 231 0.73 -2.47 -32.24
N GLN A 232 -0.30 -2.62 -33.08
CA GLN A 232 -1.50 -1.79 -33.05
C GLN A 232 -2.31 -1.94 -31.74
N SER A 233 -2.14 -3.03 -31.00
CA SER A 233 -2.74 -3.24 -29.66
C SER A 233 -2.08 -2.37 -28.60
N ASP A 234 -0.76 -2.17 -28.69
CA ASP A 234 -0.01 -1.27 -27.80
C ASP A 234 -0.26 0.18 -28.18
N VAL A 235 -0.36 0.50 -29.48
CA VAL A 235 -0.80 1.83 -29.97
C VAL A 235 -2.16 2.21 -29.38
N TYR A 236 -3.14 1.32 -29.41
CA TYR A 236 -4.45 1.55 -28.79
C TYR A 236 -4.33 1.80 -27.28
N SER A 237 -3.55 0.96 -26.59
CA SER A 237 -3.34 1.06 -25.14
C SER A 237 -2.66 2.39 -24.75
N ALA A 238 -1.67 2.82 -25.52
CA ALA A 238 -0.99 4.11 -25.37
C ALA A 238 -1.91 5.30 -25.71
N GLY A 239 -2.79 5.19 -26.70
CA GLY A 239 -3.81 6.20 -27.00
C GLY A 239 -4.83 6.37 -25.87
N VAL A 240 -5.25 5.28 -25.24
CA VAL A 240 -6.10 5.30 -24.04
C VAL A 240 -5.35 5.89 -22.82
N MET A 241 -4.07 5.60 -22.68
CA MET A 241 -3.22 6.24 -21.66
C MET A 241 -3.11 7.76 -21.90
N LEU A 242 -2.86 8.21 -23.14
CA LEU A 242 -2.81 9.64 -23.48
C LEU A 242 -4.13 10.36 -23.20
N PHE A 243 -5.27 9.73 -23.52
CA PHE A 243 -6.60 10.23 -23.14
C PHE A 243 -6.71 10.44 -21.62
N GLU A 244 -6.29 9.45 -20.82
CA GLU A 244 -6.35 9.52 -19.36
C GLU A 244 -5.39 10.58 -18.80
N LEU A 245 -4.18 10.72 -19.34
CA LEU A 245 -3.24 11.77 -18.93
C LEU A 245 -3.82 13.16 -19.16
N LEU A 246 -4.51 13.40 -20.28
CA LEU A 246 -5.13 14.68 -20.59
C LEU A 246 -6.39 14.97 -19.74
N THR A 247 -7.20 13.94 -19.45
CA THR A 247 -8.55 14.11 -18.86
C THR A 247 -8.67 13.70 -17.38
N GLY A 248 -7.63 13.08 -16.81
CA GLY A 248 -7.60 12.58 -15.44
C GLY A 248 -8.40 11.29 -15.20
N ARG A 249 -8.97 10.68 -16.25
CA ARG A 249 -9.79 9.46 -16.17
C ARG A 249 -9.74 8.61 -17.45
N PRO A 250 -9.85 7.28 -17.37
CA PRO A 250 -9.97 6.44 -18.57
C PRO A 250 -11.30 6.72 -19.31
N PRO A 251 -11.36 6.48 -20.64
CA PRO A 251 -12.52 6.83 -21.47
C PRO A 251 -13.76 5.97 -21.24
N PHE A 252 -13.59 4.77 -20.67
CA PHE A 252 -14.68 3.83 -20.39
C PHE A 252 -14.60 3.32 -18.95
N ARG A 253 -15.74 3.28 -18.27
CA ARG A 253 -15.91 2.79 -16.90
C ARG A 253 -17.31 2.17 -16.78
N GLY A 254 -17.38 0.84 -16.77
CA GLY A 254 -18.59 0.07 -16.48
C GLY A 254 -18.69 -0.29 -15.00
N ALA A 255 -19.74 -1.03 -14.62
CA ALA A 255 -19.93 -1.51 -13.25
C ALA A 255 -18.85 -2.55 -12.87
N THR A 256 -18.59 -3.51 -13.76
CA THR A 256 -17.51 -4.50 -13.60
C THR A 256 -16.34 -4.23 -14.55
N PRO A 257 -15.16 -4.86 -14.31
CA PRO A 257 -14.06 -4.88 -15.28
C PRO A 257 -14.45 -5.54 -16.62
N ARG A 258 -15.41 -6.48 -16.62
CA ARG A 258 -15.85 -7.17 -17.84
C ARG A 258 -16.69 -6.23 -18.71
N ASP A 259 -17.60 -5.46 -18.13
CA ASP A 259 -18.41 -4.47 -18.86
C ASP A 259 -17.52 -3.35 -19.36
N THR A 260 -16.61 -2.88 -18.49
CA THR A 260 -15.57 -1.90 -18.86
C THR A 260 -14.81 -2.34 -20.10
N ALA A 261 -14.38 -3.61 -20.18
CA ALA A 261 -13.74 -4.18 -21.36
C ALA A 261 -14.69 -4.22 -22.59
N ALA A 262 -15.92 -4.70 -22.39
CA ALA A 262 -16.93 -4.88 -23.44
C ALA A 262 -17.32 -3.56 -24.15
N MET A 263 -17.35 -2.43 -23.43
CA MET A 263 -17.64 -1.11 -24.02
C MET A 263 -16.77 -0.79 -25.26
N ARG A 264 -15.52 -1.26 -25.29
CA ARG A 264 -14.58 -1.02 -26.42
C ARG A 264 -14.92 -1.77 -27.71
N LEU A 265 -15.86 -2.71 -27.67
CA LEU A 265 -16.28 -3.46 -28.86
C LEU A 265 -17.23 -2.65 -29.73
N ASP A 266 -18.09 -1.83 -29.11
CA ASP A 266 -19.20 -1.13 -29.78
C ASP A 266 -19.18 0.40 -29.58
N GLN A 267 -18.45 0.92 -28.58
CA GLN A 267 -18.27 2.36 -28.34
C GLN A 267 -16.89 2.84 -28.84
N ASP A 268 -16.80 4.07 -29.34
CA ASP A 268 -15.52 4.71 -29.70
C ASP A 268 -15.03 5.55 -28.51
N VAL A 269 -13.71 5.69 -28.37
CA VAL A 269 -13.12 6.62 -27.39
C VAL A 269 -13.51 8.05 -27.80
N PRO A 270 -14.04 8.88 -26.88
CA PRO A 270 -14.37 10.27 -27.19
C PRO A 270 -13.10 11.12 -27.36
N ALA A 271 -13.23 12.26 -28.05
CA ALA A 271 -12.16 13.25 -28.13
C ALA A 271 -11.88 13.85 -26.73
N PRO A 272 -10.64 13.88 -26.22
CA PRO A 272 -10.27 14.53 -24.96
C PRO A 272 -10.89 15.92 -24.73
N SER A 273 -10.95 16.77 -25.76
CA SER A 273 -11.54 18.12 -25.69
C SER A 273 -13.04 18.14 -25.35
N THR A 274 -13.76 17.05 -25.59
CA THR A 274 -15.18 16.89 -25.18
C THR A 274 -15.35 16.55 -23.71
N VAL A 275 -14.25 16.19 -23.02
CA VAL A 275 -14.23 15.85 -21.59
C VAL A 275 -13.55 16.94 -20.76
N ILE A 276 -12.55 17.62 -21.29
CA ILE A 276 -11.86 18.73 -20.60
C ILE A 276 -11.48 19.84 -21.60
N ALA A 277 -11.75 21.10 -21.23
CA ALA A 277 -11.40 22.24 -22.06
C ALA A 277 -9.88 22.49 -22.07
N GLY A 278 -9.36 23.02 -23.19
CA GLY A 278 -7.95 23.39 -23.32
C GLY A 278 -7.04 22.33 -23.97
N VAL A 279 -7.59 21.18 -24.37
CA VAL A 279 -6.87 20.24 -25.25
C VAL A 279 -6.92 20.76 -26.71
N PRO A 280 -5.78 20.88 -27.41
CA PRO A 280 -5.74 21.19 -28.84
C PRO A 280 -6.34 20.06 -29.67
N ARG A 281 -6.92 20.40 -30.82
CA ARG A 281 -7.57 19.44 -31.72
C ARG A 281 -6.57 18.37 -32.20
N GLU A 282 -5.32 18.76 -32.38
CA GLU A 282 -4.23 17.92 -32.85
C GLU A 282 -4.01 16.73 -31.89
N LEU A 283 -4.20 16.93 -30.57
CA LEU A 283 -4.17 15.86 -29.57
C LEU A 283 -5.46 15.02 -29.57
N ASP A 284 -6.61 15.59 -29.93
CA ASP A 284 -7.82 14.79 -30.19
C ASP A 284 -7.61 13.87 -31.38
N ASP A 285 -7.11 14.39 -32.51
CA ASP A 285 -6.86 13.64 -33.74
C ASP A 285 -5.77 12.57 -33.54
N LEU A 286 -4.75 12.80 -32.69
CA LEU A 286 -3.81 11.76 -32.22
C LEU A 286 -4.52 10.64 -31.46
N VAL A 287 -5.28 10.97 -30.40
CA VAL A 287 -5.95 9.99 -29.54
C VAL A 287 -6.96 9.19 -30.37
N LEU A 288 -7.86 9.85 -31.10
CA LEU A 288 -8.89 9.22 -31.92
C LEU A 288 -8.33 8.29 -33.00
N THR A 289 -7.13 8.59 -33.51
CA THR A 289 -6.41 7.72 -34.47
C THR A 289 -5.82 6.50 -33.76
N ALA A 290 -5.07 6.70 -32.67
CA ALA A 290 -4.53 5.60 -31.88
C ALA A 290 -5.62 4.64 -31.36
N THR A 291 -6.78 5.15 -30.96
CA THR A 291 -7.86 4.38 -30.33
C THR A 291 -8.98 3.93 -31.30
N ARG A 292 -8.74 3.87 -32.62
CA ARG A 292 -9.75 3.31 -33.55
C ARG A 292 -10.07 1.85 -33.21
N ARG A 293 -11.35 1.47 -33.25
CA ARG A 293 -11.75 0.06 -33.01
C ARG A 293 -11.05 -0.93 -33.95
N ASN A 294 -10.94 -0.60 -35.24
CA ASN A 294 -10.26 -1.43 -36.22
C ASN A 294 -8.73 -1.19 -36.22
N PRO A 295 -7.88 -2.19 -35.96
CA PRO A 295 -6.42 -2.02 -35.90
C PRO A 295 -5.79 -1.37 -37.13
N VAL A 296 -6.27 -1.68 -38.34
CA VAL A 296 -5.72 -1.12 -39.60
C VAL A 296 -6.11 0.34 -39.88
N GLN A 297 -6.76 0.99 -38.92
CA GLN A 297 -7.09 2.42 -38.94
C GLN A 297 -6.36 3.20 -37.84
N ARG A 298 -5.50 2.52 -37.06
CA ARG A 298 -4.59 3.13 -36.09
C ARG A 298 -3.24 3.43 -36.77
N PHE A 299 -2.32 4.02 -36.02
CA PHE A 299 -0.90 3.99 -36.39
C PHE A 299 -0.42 2.53 -36.51
N GLU A 300 0.44 2.26 -37.48
CA GLU A 300 0.93 0.91 -37.80
C GLU A 300 1.68 0.29 -36.62
N ASP A 301 2.49 1.08 -35.93
CA ASP A 301 3.22 0.70 -34.73
C ASP A 301 3.52 1.91 -33.82
N GLY A 302 4.31 1.68 -32.78
CA GLY A 302 4.78 2.73 -31.87
C GLY A 302 5.76 3.73 -32.50
N ALA A 303 6.44 3.40 -33.61
CA ALA A 303 7.35 4.31 -34.29
C ALA A 303 6.56 5.36 -35.10
N GLN A 304 5.53 4.94 -35.84
CA GLN A 304 4.66 5.88 -36.55
C GLN A 304 3.84 6.76 -35.58
N PHE A 305 3.42 6.22 -34.43
CA PHE A 305 2.76 7.04 -33.40
C PHE A 305 3.74 8.03 -32.74
N LEU A 306 5.01 7.63 -32.53
CA LEU A 306 6.07 8.54 -32.03
C LEU A 306 6.33 9.70 -33.01
N GLU A 307 6.37 9.43 -34.32
CA GLU A 307 6.53 10.44 -35.36
C GLU A 307 5.37 11.46 -35.31
N ALA A 308 4.12 10.98 -35.30
CA ALA A 308 2.94 11.84 -35.20
C ALA A 308 2.90 12.68 -33.89
N VAL A 309 3.38 12.13 -32.76
CA VAL A 309 3.52 12.88 -31.50
C VAL A 309 4.57 13.99 -31.62
N ARG A 310 5.71 13.73 -32.27
CA ARG A 310 6.78 14.72 -32.48
C ARG A 310 6.35 15.84 -33.41
N ASP A 311 5.69 15.50 -34.53
CA ASP A 311 5.12 16.49 -35.44
C ASP A 311 4.10 17.37 -34.70
N THR A 312 3.23 16.78 -33.88
CA THR A 312 2.26 17.53 -33.06
C THR A 312 2.94 18.46 -32.04
N VAL A 313 4.07 18.07 -31.44
CA VAL A 313 4.86 18.93 -30.55
C VAL A 313 5.46 20.12 -31.30
N LEU A 314 5.93 19.91 -32.54
CA LEU A 314 6.52 20.94 -33.40
C LEU A 314 5.46 21.92 -33.93
N ASP A 315 4.36 21.41 -34.50
CA ASP A 315 3.26 22.22 -35.08
C ASP A 315 2.58 23.12 -34.04
N LEU A 316 2.41 22.63 -32.81
CA LEU A 316 1.87 23.39 -31.69
C LEU A 316 2.91 24.25 -30.95
N GLY A 317 4.21 24.11 -31.27
CA GLY A 317 5.30 24.82 -30.60
C GLY A 317 5.36 24.57 -29.10
N LEU A 318 5.08 23.35 -28.64
CA LEU A 318 4.95 23.03 -27.21
C LEU A 318 6.30 23.13 -26.47
N PRO A 319 6.32 23.69 -25.25
CA PRO A 319 7.55 23.80 -24.47
C PRO A 319 8.04 22.44 -23.99
N ALA A 320 9.36 22.26 -23.95
CA ALA A 320 9.98 21.10 -23.30
C ALA A 320 9.60 21.06 -21.80
N PHE A 321 9.25 19.86 -21.32
CA PHE A 321 8.74 19.65 -19.96
C PHE A 321 9.50 18.53 -19.25
N ARG A 322 9.95 18.77 -18.02
CA ARG A 322 10.59 17.76 -17.17
C ARG A 322 9.51 17.10 -16.31
N VAL A 323 9.23 15.82 -16.55
CA VAL A 323 8.16 15.08 -15.86
C VAL A 323 8.45 15.02 -14.35
N PRO A 324 7.59 15.55 -13.47
CA PRO A 324 7.85 15.50 -12.03
C PRO A 324 7.81 14.07 -11.49
N VAL A 325 8.64 13.79 -10.50
CA VAL A 325 8.62 12.53 -9.72
C VAL A 325 7.45 12.59 -8.73
N PRO A 326 6.67 11.51 -8.52
CA PRO A 326 5.66 11.49 -7.45
C PRO A 326 6.32 11.41 -6.07
N GLU A 327 5.80 12.18 -5.13
CA GLU A 327 6.41 12.34 -3.81
C GLU A 327 6.11 11.12 -2.91
N ASN A 328 4.89 10.60 -2.99
CA ASN A 328 4.37 9.48 -2.22
C ASN A 328 4.32 8.21 -3.08
N SER A 329 5.45 7.81 -3.67
CA SER A 329 5.54 6.53 -4.38
C SER A 329 5.56 5.33 -3.42
N ALA A 330 5.12 4.17 -3.90
CA ALA A 330 5.23 2.90 -3.18
C ALA A 330 6.69 2.50 -2.94
N VAL A 331 7.59 2.89 -3.84
CA VAL A 331 9.02 2.65 -3.71
C VAL A 331 9.61 3.51 -2.59
N HIS A 332 9.29 4.82 -2.52
CA HIS A 332 9.68 5.68 -1.41
C HIS A 332 9.15 5.14 -0.07
N ARG A 333 7.87 4.72 0.01
CA ARG A 333 7.30 4.12 1.23
C ARG A 333 7.94 2.79 1.62
N ALA A 334 8.33 1.94 0.66
CA ALA A 334 8.96 0.65 0.93
C ALA A 334 10.41 0.81 1.41
N LEU A 335 11.11 1.85 0.95
CA LEU A 335 12.50 2.13 1.32
C LEU A 335 12.60 2.94 2.61
N ALA A 336 11.68 3.90 2.86
CA ALA A 336 11.63 4.69 4.07
C ALA A 336 11.38 3.82 5.32
N GLY A 337 12.35 3.82 6.24
CA GLY A 337 12.34 2.95 7.43
C GLY A 337 12.94 1.55 7.22
N SER A 338 13.39 1.22 6.00
CA SER A 338 14.21 0.03 5.78
C SER A 338 15.66 0.26 6.24
N VAL A 339 16.33 -0.79 6.70
CA VAL A 339 17.77 -0.76 7.06
C VAL A 339 18.68 -0.47 5.85
N PHE A 340 18.13 -0.48 4.64
CA PHE A 340 18.83 -0.17 3.39
C PHE A 340 18.66 1.29 2.95
N SER A 341 17.79 2.08 3.61
CA SER A 341 17.50 3.47 3.25
C SER A 341 18.74 4.37 3.24
N ASP A 342 19.71 4.13 4.14
CA ASP A 342 20.94 4.91 4.24
C ASP A 342 21.78 4.87 2.96
N ARG A 343 21.72 3.77 2.18
CA ARG A 343 22.53 3.60 0.96
C ARG A 343 22.03 4.47 -0.20
N LEU A 344 20.73 4.70 -0.27
CA LEU A 344 20.14 5.60 -1.28
C LEU A 344 20.43 7.09 -0.99
N SER A 345 20.97 7.41 0.20
CA SER A 345 21.40 8.78 0.55
C SER A 345 22.81 9.15 0.08
N TRP A 346 23.58 8.22 -0.49
CA TRP A 346 24.97 8.45 -0.91
C TRP A 346 25.08 9.17 -2.27
N ASP A 347 24.86 10.48 -2.23
CA ASP A 347 25.34 11.52 -3.16
C ASP A 347 25.67 11.09 -4.60
N ASP A 348 24.67 11.17 -5.48
CA ASP A 348 24.77 10.97 -6.94
C ASP A 348 25.81 11.91 -7.63
N ALA A 349 26.31 12.91 -6.90
CA ALA A 349 27.39 13.80 -7.34
C ALA A 349 28.78 13.12 -7.42
N ALA A 350 29.02 12.04 -6.67
CA ALA A 350 30.35 11.41 -6.58
C ALA A 350 30.64 10.43 -7.72
N MET A 351 29.61 9.85 -8.34
CA MET A 351 29.72 8.91 -9.47
C MET A 351 29.24 9.50 -10.81
N ALA A 352 28.74 10.74 -10.82
CA ALA A 352 28.44 11.49 -12.02
C ALA A 352 29.68 11.59 -12.93
N THR A 353 29.66 10.89 -14.07
CA THR A 353 30.73 10.99 -15.06
C THR A 353 30.63 12.35 -15.74
N SER A 354 31.41 13.30 -15.23
CA SER A 354 31.38 14.71 -15.66
C SER A 354 31.58 14.83 -17.17
N MET A 355 30.52 15.18 -17.90
CA MET A 355 30.60 15.44 -19.33
C MET A 355 31.49 16.65 -19.59
N VAL A 356 32.65 16.41 -20.18
CA VAL A 356 33.58 17.47 -20.61
C VAL A 356 32.85 18.34 -21.65
N PRO A 357 32.67 19.65 -21.41
CA PRO A 357 32.00 20.52 -22.36
C PRO A 357 32.82 20.61 -23.66
N PRO A 358 32.17 20.67 -24.84
CA PRO A 358 32.88 20.71 -26.11
C PRO A 358 33.76 21.96 -26.21
N VAL A 359 35.04 21.76 -26.48
CA VAL A 359 36.02 22.84 -26.62
C VAL A 359 35.67 23.68 -27.85
N THR A 360 35.28 24.93 -27.61
CA THR A 360 34.90 25.89 -28.66
C THR A 360 36.05 26.85 -28.95
N GLY A 361 36.78 26.62 -30.05
CA GLY A 361 37.78 27.58 -30.54
C GLY A 361 38.74 27.05 -31.61
N VAL A 362 39.31 27.99 -32.37
CA VAL A 362 40.33 27.85 -33.44
C VAL A 362 39.90 27.01 -34.68
N PRO A 363 40.42 27.30 -35.90
CA PRO A 363 39.51 27.84 -36.92
C PRO A 363 39.64 27.22 -38.33
N ASP A 364 38.86 27.74 -39.29
CA ASP A 364 38.88 27.36 -40.71
C ASP A 364 40.26 27.48 -41.38
N ASN A 365 40.66 26.42 -42.10
CA ASN A 365 41.05 26.51 -43.50
C ASN A 365 40.91 25.11 -44.17
N PRO A 366 40.54 24.99 -45.46
CA PRO A 366 40.31 23.68 -46.07
C PRO A 366 41.60 23.05 -46.61
N ASP A 367 41.73 21.72 -46.47
CA ASP A 367 41.91 20.81 -47.61
C ASP A 367 42.03 19.33 -47.17
N GLN A 368 41.60 18.43 -48.08
CA GLN A 368 41.99 17.02 -48.21
C GLN A 368 41.47 15.95 -47.21
N HIS A 369 40.58 15.11 -47.77
CA HIS A 369 40.40 13.66 -47.53
C HIS A 369 39.53 13.15 -46.35
N THR A 370 38.21 13.23 -46.53
CA THR A 370 37.28 12.19 -46.03
C THR A 370 36.82 11.28 -47.18
N ALA A 371 36.96 9.96 -47.03
CA ALA A 371 36.42 8.98 -47.98
C ALA A 371 34.96 8.66 -47.62
N GLN A 372 34.01 9.03 -48.47
CA GLN A 372 32.58 8.73 -48.27
C GLN A 372 32.20 7.36 -48.84
N THR A 373 32.20 6.31 -48.02
CA THR A 373 31.52 5.04 -48.33
C THR A 373 30.02 5.17 -48.11
N ARG A 374 29.34 5.78 -49.08
CA ARG A 374 27.87 5.83 -49.15
C ARG A 374 27.33 4.43 -49.45
N TYR A 375 26.85 3.71 -48.44
CA TYR A 375 26.06 2.51 -48.67
C TYR A 375 24.71 2.89 -49.30
N GLN A 376 24.22 2.05 -50.21
CA GLN A 376 23.05 2.32 -51.04
C GLN A 376 22.04 1.19 -50.91
N GLU A 377 20.77 1.57 -50.78
CA GLU A 377 19.64 0.67 -50.53
C GLU A 377 19.16 -0.04 -51.82
N PRO A 378 18.80 -1.33 -51.77
CA PRO A 378 18.40 -2.10 -52.96
C PRO A 378 16.87 -2.16 -53.15
N GLU A 379 16.35 -1.49 -54.17
CA GLU A 379 14.97 -1.69 -54.65
C GLU A 379 14.77 -3.07 -55.34
N PRO A 380 13.54 -3.63 -55.35
CA PRO A 380 13.22 -4.88 -56.04
C PRO A 380 13.06 -4.70 -57.57
N PRO A 381 13.31 -5.74 -58.37
CA PRO A 381 13.43 -5.61 -59.84
C PRO A 381 12.10 -5.71 -60.60
N ARG A 382 11.98 -4.94 -61.70
CA ARG A 382 11.18 -5.30 -62.89
C ARG A 382 11.84 -4.92 -64.21
N ASP A 383 11.92 -5.93 -65.07
CA ASP A 383 11.74 -5.92 -66.53
C ASP A 383 12.59 -4.97 -67.43
N GLY A 384 13.63 -5.54 -68.03
CA GLY A 384 13.97 -5.28 -69.44
C GLY A 384 13.29 -6.33 -70.35
N GLU A 385 13.17 -6.15 -71.67
CA GLU A 385 13.78 -5.15 -72.56
C GLU A 385 12.80 -4.66 -73.65
N ARG A 386 13.17 -3.60 -74.38
CA ARG A 386 12.63 -3.26 -75.71
C ARG A 386 13.77 -2.90 -76.67
N GLN A 387 13.59 -3.19 -77.95
CA GLN A 387 14.35 -2.59 -79.06
C GLN A 387 13.38 -2.26 -80.22
N GLY A 388 13.70 -1.23 -81.02
CA GLY A 388 13.00 -0.94 -82.29
C GLY A 388 12.32 0.43 -82.36
N GLU A 389 12.95 1.36 -83.08
CA GLU A 389 12.42 2.67 -83.47
C GLU A 389 11.66 2.61 -84.85
N PRO A 390 11.38 3.71 -85.58
CA PRO A 390 10.28 4.66 -85.34
C PRO A 390 9.44 4.98 -86.61
N ARG A 391 8.31 5.71 -86.48
CA ARG A 391 7.98 6.97 -87.24
C ARG A 391 6.50 7.43 -87.21
N THR A 392 6.34 8.75 -87.09
CA THR A 392 5.28 9.65 -87.65
C THR A 392 3.78 9.36 -87.45
N GLY A 393 3.07 10.29 -86.78
CA GLY A 393 1.60 10.37 -86.78
C GLY A 393 1.00 11.41 -85.80
N HIS A 394 1.10 12.71 -86.10
CA HIS A 394 0.30 13.77 -85.44
C HIS A 394 -1.07 13.93 -86.16
N PRO A 395 -2.09 14.61 -85.59
CA PRO A 395 -2.38 14.97 -84.19
C PRO A 395 -3.67 14.19 -83.72
N THR A 396 -4.66 14.61 -82.91
CA THR A 396 -5.10 15.90 -82.32
C THR A 396 -5.97 15.69 -81.05
N HIS A 397 -6.26 16.78 -80.34
CA HIS A 397 -7.05 16.89 -79.11
C HIS A 397 -8.60 16.97 -79.29
N VAL A 398 -9.32 16.70 -78.19
CA VAL A 398 -10.42 17.49 -77.56
C VAL A 398 -11.83 16.86 -77.31
N THR A 399 -12.20 16.88 -76.01
CA THR A 399 -13.50 16.76 -75.31
C THR A 399 -14.56 15.70 -75.65
N ARG A 400 -14.79 14.85 -74.64
CA ARG A 400 -16.05 14.20 -74.22
C ARG A 400 -17.29 15.13 -74.28
N ARG A 401 -18.37 14.69 -74.95
CA ARG A 401 -19.77 15.05 -74.65
C ARG A 401 -20.69 13.87 -74.97
N VAL A 402 -21.78 13.74 -74.21
CA VAL A 402 -22.86 12.74 -74.43
C VAL A 402 -24.12 13.47 -74.85
N PRO A 403 -24.83 12.97 -75.88
CA PRO A 403 -26.27 13.13 -76.03
C PRO A 403 -27.01 11.78 -76.21
N GLU A 404 -28.32 11.86 -76.36
CA GLU A 404 -29.33 10.78 -76.27
C GLU A 404 -29.42 9.79 -77.47
N PRO A 405 -30.14 8.66 -77.33
CA PRO A 405 -30.16 7.55 -78.31
C PRO A 405 -31.29 7.66 -79.37
N VAL A 406 -31.29 6.69 -80.33
CA VAL A 406 -32.32 6.27 -81.33
C VAL A 406 -31.74 6.22 -82.77
N PRO A 407 -32.02 5.20 -83.62
CA PRO A 407 -32.38 3.78 -83.40
C PRO A 407 -31.38 2.80 -84.07
N ALA A 408 -31.66 1.49 -84.04
CA ALA A 408 -30.90 0.46 -84.79
C ALA A 408 -31.80 -0.29 -85.82
N PRO A 409 -31.27 -0.73 -87.00
CA PRO A 409 -32.04 -1.49 -87.99
C PRO A 409 -32.31 -2.97 -87.61
N PRO A 410 -33.25 -3.67 -88.29
CA PRO A 410 -33.66 -5.02 -87.92
C PRO A 410 -32.70 -6.13 -88.39
N GLY A 411 -32.56 -7.17 -87.57
CA GLY A 411 -31.94 -8.45 -87.94
C GLY A 411 -32.91 -9.42 -88.65
N PRO A 412 -32.39 -10.46 -89.33
CA PRO A 412 -33.19 -11.40 -90.11
C PRO A 412 -34.03 -12.36 -89.24
N PRO A 413 -35.14 -12.90 -89.76
CA PRO A 413 -36.05 -13.77 -88.99
C PRO A 413 -35.48 -15.19 -88.83
N LEU A 414 -35.67 -15.77 -87.65
CA LEU A 414 -35.51 -17.21 -87.42
C LEU A 414 -36.82 -17.86 -86.97
N SER A 415 -37.03 -19.09 -87.46
CA SER A 415 -38.32 -19.79 -87.37
C SER A 415 -38.64 -20.31 -85.96
N ASN A 416 -39.93 -20.46 -85.69
CA ASN A 416 -40.50 -20.79 -84.38
C ASN A 416 -40.69 -22.32 -84.19
N ARG A 417 -40.92 -22.71 -82.92
CA ARG A 417 -41.55 -23.94 -82.41
C ARG A 417 -40.67 -25.16 -82.11
N ARG A 418 -40.29 -25.26 -80.82
CA ARG A 418 -40.44 -26.50 -80.02
C ARG A 418 -40.95 -26.14 -78.60
N PRO A 419 -42.26 -26.21 -78.33
CA PRO A 419 -42.88 -25.57 -77.15
C PRO A 419 -42.57 -26.22 -75.79
N ALA A 420 -42.04 -27.45 -75.75
CA ALA A 420 -41.79 -28.16 -74.49
C ALA A 420 -40.71 -27.50 -73.61
N ARG A 421 -39.69 -26.85 -74.20
CA ARG A 421 -38.58 -26.27 -73.43
C ARG A 421 -38.93 -24.95 -72.76
N THR A 422 -39.77 -24.12 -73.39
CA THR A 422 -40.20 -22.84 -72.80
C THR A 422 -41.10 -23.06 -71.59
N VAL A 423 -42.06 -23.99 -71.67
CA VAL A 423 -42.95 -24.33 -70.54
C VAL A 423 -42.14 -24.86 -69.34
N LEU A 424 -41.17 -25.75 -69.58
CA LEU A 424 -40.30 -26.25 -68.50
C LEU A 424 -39.50 -25.11 -67.85
N TRP A 425 -38.98 -24.17 -68.64
CA TRP A 425 -38.22 -23.03 -68.13
C TRP A 425 -39.10 -22.05 -67.34
N THR A 426 -40.32 -21.75 -67.80
CA THR A 426 -41.24 -20.89 -67.03
C THR A 426 -41.72 -21.55 -65.74
N VAL A 427 -41.94 -22.86 -65.72
CA VAL A 427 -42.23 -23.60 -64.47
C VAL A 427 -41.03 -23.57 -63.52
N LEU A 428 -39.80 -23.77 -64.00
CA LEU A 428 -38.60 -23.74 -63.16
C LEU A 428 -38.35 -22.34 -62.57
N VAL A 429 -38.50 -21.28 -63.37
CA VAL A 429 -38.43 -19.90 -62.87
C VAL A 429 -39.55 -19.61 -61.86
N LEU A 430 -40.79 -20.04 -62.13
CA LEU A 430 -41.91 -19.85 -61.19
C LEU A 430 -41.67 -20.58 -59.86
N VAL A 431 -41.18 -21.83 -59.89
CA VAL A 431 -40.80 -22.59 -58.70
C VAL A 431 -39.65 -21.91 -57.96
N MET A 432 -38.66 -21.35 -58.66
CA MET A 432 -37.55 -20.64 -58.01
C MET A 432 -37.97 -19.29 -57.40
N VAL A 433 -38.88 -18.56 -58.05
CA VAL A 433 -39.51 -17.35 -57.47
C VAL A 433 -40.36 -17.70 -56.24
N ILE A 434 -41.13 -18.79 -56.30
CA ILE A 434 -41.89 -19.30 -55.14
C ILE A 434 -40.94 -19.76 -54.02
N ALA A 435 -39.83 -20.43 -54.34
CA ALA A 435 -38.84 -20.84 -53.34
C ALA A 435 -38.13 -19.65 -52.67
N VAL A 436 -37.82 -18.58 -53.43
CA VAL A 436 -37.29 -17.33 -52.89
C VAL A 436 -38.35 -16.58 -52.07
N ALA A 437 -39.60 -16.54 -52.52
CA ALA A 437 -40.70 -15.92 -51.77
C ALA A 437 -41.00 -16.66 -50.45
N VAL A 438 -41.09 -18.00 -50.48
CA VAL A 438 -41.29 -18.83 -49.29
C VAL A 438 -40.07 -18.79 -48.38
N GLY A 439 -38.84 -18.82 -48.92
CA GLY A 439 -37.62 -18.71 -48.14
C GLY A 439 -37.47 -17.37 -47.44
N SER A 440 -37.72 -16.26 -48.15
CA SER A 440 -37.69 -14.91 -47.57
C SER A 440 -38.84 -14.68 -46.57
N TRP A 441 -40.04 -15.22 -46.84
CA TRP A 441 -41.15 -15.22 -45.88
C TRP A 441 -40.79 -15.99 -44.60
N TRP A 442 -40.24 -17.20 -44.71
CA TRP A 442 -39.84 -18.04 -43.58
C TRP A 442 -38.75 -17.38 -42.73
N VAL A 443 -37.73 -16.80 -43.37
CA VAL A 443 -36.65 -16.03 -42.71
C VAL A 443 -37.19 -14.76 -42.03
N ALA A 444 -38.17 -14.08 -42.62
CA ALA A 444 -38.78 -12.88 -42.03
C ALA A 444 -39.71 -13.21 -40.85
N SER A 445 -40.51 -14.27 -40.95
CA SER A 445 -41.50 -14.64 -39.92
C SER A 445 -40.93 -15.40 -38.72
N GLY A 446 -39.81 -16.12 -38.90
CA GLY A 446 -39.26 -16.99 -37.83
C GLY A 446 -38.39 -16.26 -36.79
N ARG A 447 -37.87 -15.07 -37.11
CA ARG A 447 -36.74 -14.45 -36.39
C ARG A 447 -37.07 -13.82 -35.03
N TYR A 448 -38.31 -13.37 -34.82
CA TYR A 448 -38.70 -12.64 -33.62
C TYR A 448 -39.67 -13.46 -32.77
N GLY A 449 -39.42 -13.49 -31.46
CA GLY A 449 -40.36 -13.96 -30.45
C GLY A 449 -41.17 -12.80 -29.89
N GLU A 450 -41.85 -13.07 -28.78
CA GLU A 450 -42.56 -12.12 -27.95
C GLU A 450 -42.33 -12.55 -26.50
N VAL A 451 -41.86 -11.66 -25.64
CA VAL A 451 -41.44 -12.04 -24.27
C VAL A 451 -42.67 -12.45 -23.45
N PRO A 452 -42.71 -13.66 -22.87
CA PRO A 452 -43.89 -14.19 -22.21
C PRO A 452 -44.14 -13.53 -20.84
N GLN A 453 -45.41 -13.44 -20.44
CA GLN A 453 -45.79 -12.92 -19.13
C GLN A 453 -45.44 -13.91 -18.01
N VAL A 454 -44.48 -13.52 -17.16
CA VAL A 454 -44.00 -14.32 -16.02
C VAL A 454 -44.51 -13.85 -14.65
N LEU A 455 -45.14 -12.67 -14.58
CA LEU A 455 -45.70 -12.09 -13.35
C LEU A 455 -46.60 -13.09 -12.61
N GLY A 456 -46.31 -13.30 -11.32
CA GLY A 456 -47.06 -14.22 -10.45
C GLY A 456 -46.74 -15.72 -10.65
N GLN A 457 -45.73 -16.07 -11.45
CA GLN A 457 -45.17 -17.42 -11.50
C GLN A 457 -44.05 -17.58 -10.47
N ASP A 458 -43.69 -18.83 -10.13
CA ASP A 458 -42.45 -19.10 -9.41
C ASP A 458 -41.23 -18.97 -10.34
N ILE A 459 -40.03 -18.86 -9.78
CA ILE A 459 -38.78 -18.70 -10.55
C ILE A 459 -38.58 -19.86 -11.55
N THR A 460 -39.04 -21.08 -11.22
CA THR A 460 -38.96 -22.26 -12.10
C THR A 460 -39.93 -22.14 -13.27
N GLY A 461 -41.19 -21.76 -13.01
CA GLY A 461 -42.21 -21.49 -14.03
C GLY A 461 -41.79 -20.36 -14.97
N ALA A 462 -41.33 -19.25 -14.42
CA ALA A 462 -40.89 -18.07 -15.18
C ALA A 462 -39.75 -18.40 -16.16
N ARG A 463 -38.69 -19.07 -15.68
CA ARG A 463 -37.62 -19.59 -16.55
C ARG A 463 -38.16 -20.53 -17.63
N SER A 464 -39.00 -21.48 -17.24
CA SER A 464 -39.60 -22.46 -18.14
C SER A 464 -40.47 -21.80 -19.22
N ALA A 465 -41.15 -20.70 -18.92
CA ALA A 465 -41.95 -19.93 -19.88
C ALA A 465 -41.07 -19.20 -20.89
N VAL A 466 -40.01 -18.52 -20.42
CA VAL A 466 -39.00 -17.85 -21.27
C VAL A 466 -38.32 -18.83 -22.22
N GLU A 467 -37.93 -20.00 -21.73
CA GLU A 467 -37.32 -21.07 -22.54
C GLU A 467 -38.30 -21.65 -23.57
N GLN A 468 -39.56 -21.88 -23.19
CA GLN A 468 -40.61 -22.35 -24.12
C GLN A 468 -40.96 -21.33 -25.22
N ALA A 469 -40.79 -20.02 -24.97
CA ALA A 469 -40.94 -18.98 -26.00
C ALA A 469 -39.80 -18.98 -27.05
N GLY A 470 -38.67 -19.63 -26.73
CA GLY A 470 -37.47 -19.74 -27.57
C GLY A 470 -36.40 -18.70 -27.25
N PHE A 471 -36.26 -18.32 -25.98
CA PHE A 471 -35.20 -17.45 -25.46
C PHE A 471 -34.31 -18.22 -24.47
N THR A 472 -33.15 -17.66 -24.13
CA THR A 472 -32.29 -18.17 -23.03
C THR A 472 -32.69 -17.47 -21.74
N SER A 473 -33.06 -18.23 -20.70
CA SER A 473 -33.42 -17.65 -19.40
C SER A 473 -32.19 -17.39 -18.54
N THR A 474 -32.11 -16.18 -17.99
CA THR A 474 -31.22 -15.79 -16.90
C THR A 474 -32.09 -15.27 -15.75
N VAL A 475 -31.58 -15.25 -14.51
CA VAL A 475 -32.24 -14.53 -13.40
C VAL A 475 -31.37 -13.35 -13.00
N SER A 476 -32.00 -12.19 -12.88
CA SER A 476 -31.41 -10.98 -12.32
C SER A 476 -32.21 -10.60 -11.06
N GLU A 477 -31.51 -10.22 -10.00
CA GLU A 477 -32.11 -9.95 -8.70
C GLU A 477 -32.13 -8.44 -8.45
N ILE A 478 -33.31 -7.87 -8.25
CA ILE A 478 -33.54 -6.43 -8.05
C ILE A 478 -34.18 -6.16 -6.69
N TRP A 479 -34.02 -4.95 -6.16
CA TRP A 479 -34.80 -4.48 -5.01
C TRP A 479 -36.15 -3.95 -5.50
N SER A 480 -37.24 -4.24 -4.79
CA SER A 480 -38.60 -3.83 -5.14
C SER A 480 -39.39 -3.51 -3.88
N ASP A 481 -40.14 -2.42 -3.89
CA ASP A 481 -40.85 -1.93 -2.71
C ASP A 481 -42.23 -2.58 -2.52
N ASP A 482 -42.85 -3.01 -3.63
CA ASP A 482 -44.18 -3.65 -3.67
C ASP A 482 -44.10 -5.19 -3.63
N ASP A 483 -43.02 -5.80 -4.13
CA ASP A 483 -42.88 -7.25 -4.25
C ASP A 483 -42.13 -7.89 -3.06
N PRO A 484 -42.65 -8.94 -2.43
CA PRO A 484 -41.91 -9.69 -1.41
C PRO A 484 -40.68 -10.39 -2.01
N ALA A 485 -39.68 -10.69 -1.18
CA ALA A 485 -38.49 -11.42 -1.60
C ALA A 485 -38.82 -12.77 -2.26
N ASP A 486 -37.98 -13.17 -3.22
CA ASP A 486 -38.11 -14.34 -4.09
C ASP A 486 -39.30 -14.30 -5.09
N ALA A 487 -40.11 -13.23 -5.12
CA ALA A 487 -41.17 -13.05 -6.11
C ALA A 487 -40.63 -12.60 -7.48
N VAL A 488 -41.31 -13.02 -8.57
CA VAL A 488 -40.96 -12.61 -9.95
C VAL A 488 -41.66 -11.30 -10.31
N THR A 489 -40.90 -10.20 -10.28
CA THR A 489 -41.34 -8.83 -10.63
C THR A 489 -41.52 -8.63 -12.14
N GLY A 490 -40.81 -9.38 -13.01
CA GLY A 490 -40.97 -9.22 -14.46
C GLY A 490 -39.86 -9.82 -15.31
N THR A 491 -39.61 -9.19 -16.46
CA THR A 491 -38.51 -9.53 -17.38
C THR A 491 -37.79 -8.27 -17.89
N ASP A 492 -36.51 -8.43 -18.21
CA ASP A 492 -35.75 -7.54 -19.09
C ASP A 492 -35.28 -8.34 -20.32
N PRO A 493 -35.69 -8.01 -21.56
CA PRO A 493 -36.62 -6.93 -21.93
C PRO A 493 -38.08 -7.15 -21.44
N GLU A 494 -38.90 -6.11 -21.51
CA GLU A 494 -40.25 -6.11 -20.91
C GLU A 494 -41.18 -7.18 -21.53
N THR A 495 -42.15 -7.65 -20.73
CA THR A 495 -43.18 -8.59 -21.17
C THR A 495 -43.97 -8.03 -22.37
N GLY A 496 -44.09 -8.82 -23.44
CA GLY A 496 -44.69 -8.41 -24.70
C GLY A 496 -43.72 -7.75 -25.69
N GLU A 497 -42.46 -7.48 -25.32
CA GLU A 497 -41.48 -6.96 -26.28
C GLU A 497 -41.07 -8.02 -27.32
N ARG A 498 -40.80 -7.59 -28.56
CA ARG A 498 -40.56 -8.47 -29.71
C ARG A 498 -39.08 -8.67 -30.01
N VAL A 499 -38.42 -9.38 -29.10
CA VAL A 499 -36.98 -9.66 -29.15
C VAL A 499 -36.64 -10.79 -30.15
N VAL A 500 -35.40 -10.85 -30.62
CA VAL A 500 -34.91 -11.91 -31.54
C VAL A 500 -34.87 -13.26 -30.82
N ARG A 501 -35.42 -14.33 -31.41
CA ARG A 501 -35.35 -15.68 -30.80
C ARG A 501 -33.91 -16.13 -30.59
N GLY A 502 -33.66 -16.76 -29.45
CA GLY A 502 -32.31 -17.10 -28.99
C GLY A 502 -31.54 -15.93 -28.37
N SER A 503 -32.18 -14.77 -28.12
CA SER A 503 -31.63 -13.80 -27.19
C SER A 503 -31.72 -14.30 -25.75
N GLU A 504 -30.89 -13.73 -24.89
CA GLU A 504 -31.07 -13.79 -23.45
C GLU A 504 -32.27 -12.92 -23.04
N VAL A 505 -32.99 -13.35 -22.00
CA VAL A 505 -34.05 -12.60 -21.31
C VAL A 505 -33.86 -12.86 -19.82
N ALA A 506 -33.65 -11.79 -19.05
CA ALA A 506 -33.50 -11.88 -17.60
C ALA A 506 -34.88 -11.88 -16.93
N VAL A 507 -35.19 -12.93 -16.17
CA VAL A 507 -36.31 -12.94 -15.23
C VAL A 507 -35.91 -12.10 -14.02
N LEU A 508 -36.67 -11.04 -13.73
CA LEU A 508 -36.42 -10.12 -12.62
C LEU A 508 -37.06 -10.68 -11.35
N VAL A 509 -36.26 -10.88 -10.31
CA VAL A 509 -36.67 -11.44 -9.02
C VAL A 509 -36.43 -10.41 -7.91
N SER A 510 -37.43 -10.19 -7.06
CA SER A 510 -37.36 -9.26 -5.94
C SER A 510 -36.49 -9.78 -4.79
N LYS A 511 -35.66 -8.90 -4.23
CA LYS A 511 -34.98 -9.04 -2.93
C LYS A 511 -35.80 -8.50 -1.76
N GLY A 512 -37.00 -8.00 -2.03
CA GLY A 512 -37.80 -7.18 -1.12
C GLY A 512 -37.31 -5.72 -1.08
N GLN A 513 -37.75 -5.00 -0.05
CA GLN A 513 -37.35 -3.62 0.22
C GLN A 513 -35.89 -3.52 0.68
N PRO A 514 -35.12 -2.52 0.20
CA PRO A 514 -33.75 -2.32 0.63
C PRO A 514 -33.64 -1.86 2.10
N THR A 515 -32.51 -2.18 2.72
CA THR A 515 -32.14 -1.70 4.06
C THR A 515 -30.90 -0.82 3.98
N VAL A 516 -30.79 0.21 4.81
CA VAL A 516 -29.56 1.00 4.92
C VAL A 516 -28.42 0.09 5.45
N PRO A 517 -27.29 -0.06 4.73
CA PRO A 517 -26.21 -0.95 5.15
C PRO A 517 -25.47 -0.41 6.38
N GLU A 518 -24.89 -1.29 7.19
CA GLU A 518 -23.99 -0.87 8.27
C GLU A 518 -22.65 -0.39 7.69
N PRO A 519 -22.14 0.79 8.10
CA PRO A 519 -20.78 1.19 7.79
C PRO A 519 -19.80 0.34 8.62
N SER A 520 -18.60 0.14 8.09
CA SER A 520 -17.51 -0.60 8.74
C SER A 520 -16.23 0.23 8.76
N ASP A 521 -15.27 -0.15 9.61
CA ASP A 521 -14.05 0.63 9.89
C ASP A 521 -13.10 0.81 8.69
N SER A 522 -13.42 0.21 7.54
CA SER A 522 -12.71 0.38 6.26
C SER A 522 -13.57 1.03 5.16
N ASP A 523 -14.81 1.42 5.46
CA ASP A 523 -15.71 2.08 4.51
C ASP A 523 -15.38 3.55 4.29
N THR A 524 -14.48 3.79 3.34
CA THR A 524 -14.39 5.09 2.66
C THR A 524 -15.75 5.54 2.12
N LEU A 525 -15.95 6.85 1.96
CA LEU A 525 -17.15 7.40 1.33
C LEU A 525 -17.46 6.72 -0.03
N ALA A 526 -16.44 6.43 -0.85
CA ALA A 526 -16.61 5.81 -2.16
C ALA A 526 -17.03 4.33 -2.12
N SER A 527 -16.54 3.55 -1.14
CA SER A 527 -16.97 2.15 -0.98
C SER A 527 -18.37 2.06 -0.38
N TYR A 528 -18.72 2.95 0.55
CA TYR A 528 -20.06 3.01 1.11
C TYR A 528 -21.11 3.50 0.10
N GLN A 529 -20.77 4.45 -0.77
CA GLN A 529 -21.60 4.84 -1.92
C GLN A 529 -21.92 3.64 -2.83
N ALA A 530 -20.96 2.75 -3.08
CA ALA A 530 -21.22 1.52 -3.83
C ALA A 530 -22.19 0.57 -3.10
N LYS A 531 -22.10 0.46 -1.76
CA LYS A 531 -23.05 -0.33 -0.94
C LYS A 531 -24.47 0.26 -0.93
N LEU A 532 -24.62 1.57 -1.06
CA LEU A 532 -25.92 2.22 -1.23
C LEU A 532 -26.48 2.00 -2.64
N GLN A 533 -25.63 2.12 -3.67
CA GLN A 533 -26.01 1.92 -5.07
C GLN A 533 -26.42 0.47 -5.38
N ASP A 534 -25.76 -0.52 -4.79
CA ASP A 534 -26.13 -1.95 -4.84
C ASP A 534 -27.54 -2.23 -4.26
N ARG A 535 -28.02 -1.34 -3.37
CA ARG A 535 -29.34 -1.37 -2.74
C ARG A 535 -30.33 -0.39 -3.36
N SER A 536 -30.01 0.16 -4.54
CA SER A 536 -30.83 1.14 -5.25
C SER A 536 -31.16 2.40 -4.43
N LEU A 537 -30.32 2.76 -3.45
CA LEU A 537 -30.47 3.95 -2.61
C LEU A 537 -29.70 5.14 -3.19
N THR A 538 -30.22 6.35 -2.98
CA THR A 538 -29.50 7.59 -3.31
C THR A 538 -28.77 8.13 -2.07
N TRP A 539 -27.90 9.12 -2.22
CA TRP A 539 -27.11 9.64 -1.11
C TRP A 539 -26.80 11.13 -1.18
N THR A 540 -26.70 11.75 -0.02
CA THR A 540 -26.14 13.10 0.17
C THR A 540 -24.91 13.04 1.08
N VAL A 541 -23.91 13.87 0.82
CA VAL A 541 -22.76 14.01 1.72
C VAL A 541 -23.09 15.09 2.74
N GLY A 542 -23.25 14.68 4.00
CA GLY A 542 -23.46 15.59 5.13
C GLY A 542 -22.16 16.31 5.54
N ALA A 543 -22.27 17.18 6.54
CA ALA A 543 -21.07 17.77 7.14
C ALA A 543 -20.28 16.69 7.91
N ASP A 544 -18.97 16.63 7.68
CA ASP A 544 -18.03 15.77 8.40
C ASP A 544 -18.15 15.91 9.93
N VAL A 545 -18.14 14.78 10.63
CA VAL A 545 -18.26 14.72 12.09
C VAL A 545 -16.97 14.22 12.73
N TRP A 546 -16.73 14.61 13.99
CA TRP A 546 -15.76 13.91 14.83
C TRP A 546 -16.39 12.64 15.37
N ASP A 547 -15.63 11.56 15.41
CA ASP A 547 -16.07 10.27 15.89
C ASP A 547 -14.89 9.55 16.56
N ASP A 548 -15.03 9.16 17.82
CA ASP A 548 -13.91 8.63 18.60
C ASP A 548 -13.66 7.13 18.36
N ASP A 549 -14.61 6.43 17.71
CA ASP A 549 -14.50 5.02 17.35
C ASP A 549 -14.11 4.86 15.86
N ALA A 550 -14.64 5.70 14.96
CA ALA A 550 -14.40 5.58 13.50
C ALA A 550 -13.14 6.34 13.00
N PRO A 551 -12.18 5.68 12.30
CA PRO A 551 -10.98 6.32 11.75
C PRO A 551 -11.23 7.50 10.80
N ALA A 552 -10.29 8.44 10.70
CA ALA A 552 -10.40 9.57 9.79
C ALA A 552 -10.56 9.14 8.32
N GLY A 553 -11.58 9.65 7.63
CA GLY A 553 -11.87 9.35 6.22
C GLY A 553 -12.84 8.20 5.94
N VAL A 554 -13.30 7.46 6.97
CA VAL A 554 -14.37 6.45 6.82
C VAL A 554 -15.74 7.01 7.20
N VAL A 555 -16.82 6.33 6.84
CA VAL A 555 -18.19 6.73 7.19
C VAL A 555 -18.45 6.52 8.68
N ALA A 556 -18.66 7.62 9.42
CA ALA A 556 -18.99 7.57 10.85
C ALA A 556 -20.49 7.39 11.09
N LYS A 557 -21.32 8.15 10.37
CA LYS A 557 -22.77 8.23 10.65
C LYS A 557 -23.58 8.30 9.37
N VAL A 558 -24.76 7.68 9.41
CA VAL A 558 -25.72 7.63 8.30
C VAL A 558 -27.13 7.92 8.80
N SER A 559 -27.92 8.59 7.96
CA SER A 559 -29.32 8.93 8.23
C SER A 559 -30.15 8.68 6.97
N PRO A 560 -31.17 7.80 6.98
CA PRO A 560 -31.65 7.00 8.12
C PRO A 560 -30.60 6.06 8.71
N THR A 561 -30.81 5.63 9.96
CA THR A 561 -29.88 4.75 10.68
C THR A 561 -29.69 3.42 9.95
N SER A 562 -28.49 2.85 10.00
CA SER A 562 -28.21 1.51 9.45
C SER A 562 -29.17 0.44 10.01
N GLY A 563 -29.49 -0.54 9.18
CA GLY A 563 -30.51 -1.56 9.47
C GLY A 563 -31.96 -1.12 9.21
N THR A 564 -32.23 0.17 8.98
CA THR A 564 -33.59 0.66 8.65
C THR A 564 -34.00 0.22 7.25
N THR A 565 -35.16 -0.41 7.11
CA THR A 565 -35.82 -0.64 5.81
C THR A 565 -36.36 0.66 5.25
N VAL A 566 -36.11 0.92 3.96
CA VAL A 566 -36.49 2.16 3.27
C VAL A 566 -36.94 1.84 1.84
N ASP A 567 -37.68 2.75 1.21
CA ASP A 567 -38.13 2.59 -0.18
C ASP A 567 -36.94 2.76 -1.16
N THR A 568 -37.00 2.14 -2.35
CA THR A 568 -35.99 2.34 -3.40
C THR A 568 -35.88 3.82 -3.79
N GLY A 569 -34.65 4.26 -4.10
CA GLY A 569 -34.34 5.66 -4.37
C GLY A 569 -34.25 6.58 -3.14
N THR A 570 -34.62 6.12 -1.93
CA THR A 570 -34.50 6.91 -0.69
C THR A 570 -33.10 7.50 -0.52
N GLU A 571 -33.03 8.78 -0.12
CA GLU A 571 -31.78 9.50 0.09
C GLU A 571 -31.21 9.23 1.48
N VAL A 572 -30.00 8.66 1.52
CA VAL A 572 -29.23 8.45 2.74
C VAL A 572 -28.16 9.54 2.88
N THR A 573 -28.26 10.38 3.91
CA THR A 573 -27.20 11.32 4.25
C THR A 573 -26.05 10.58 4.93
N VAL A 574 -24.85 10.64 4.33
CA VAL A 574 -23.62 10.00 4.78
C VAL A 574 -22.67 11.06 5.35
N GLN A 575 -22.16 10.85 6.56
CA GLN A 575 -21.22 11.74 7.25
C GLN A 575 -19.88 11.03 7.46
N VAL A 576 -18.80 11.67 7.00
CA VAL A 576 -17.43 11.14 7.10
C VAL A 576 -16.81 11.51 8.45
N SER A 577 -16.04 10.59 9.02
CA SER A 577 -15.27 10.81 10.25
C SER A 577 -14.06 11.70 9.99
N LYS A 578 -13.80 12.64 10.90
CA LYS A 578 -12.52 13.35 11.04
C LYS A 578 -11.51 12.59 11.90
N GLY A 579 -11.87 11.39 12.36
CA GLY A 579 -11.17 10.63 13.39
C GLY A 579 -11.55 11.08 14.80
N PRO A 580 -10.87 10.54 15.83
CA PRO A 580 -11.10 10.90 17.21
C PRO A 580 -10.76 12.37 17.48
N ARG A 581 -11.50 12.97 18.42
CA ARG A 581 -11.37 14.41 18.73
C ARG A 581 -9.96 14.74 19.26
N PRO A 582 -9.30 15.81 18.81
CA PRO A 582 -8.03 16.23 19.40
C PRO A 582 -8.24 16.73 20.84
N VAL A 583 -7.40 16.23 21.75
CA VAL A 583 -7.37 16.52 23.19
C VAL A 583 -5.95 16.97 23.55
N LYS A 584 -5.82 17.97 24.43
CA LYS A 584 -4.51 18.37 24.98
C LYS A 584 -4.13 17.51 26.17
N VAL A 585 -2.87 17.06 26.21
CA VAL A 585 -2.31 16.38 27.39
C VAL A 585 -2.26 17.37 28.57
N PRO A 586 -3.03 17.17 29.66
CA PRO A 586 -3.03 18.07 30.81
C PRO A 586 -1.73 17.96 31.61
N GLY A 587 -1.28 19.08 32.19
CA GLY A 587 -0.10 19.11 33.05
C GLY A 587 -0.31 18.35 34.35
N VAL A 588 0.41 17.23 34.51
CA VAL A 588 0.35 16.33 35.68
C VAL A 588 1.67 16.20 36.45
N SER A 589 2.67 17.02 36.11
CA SER A 589 3.95 17.10 36.84
C SER A 589 3.71 17.51 38.32
N GLY A 590 4.47 16.92 39.25
CA GLY A 590 4.30 17.12 40.68
C GLY A 590 2.99 16.57 41.24
N MET A 591 2.43 15.53 40.62
CA MET A 591 1.28 14.78 41.13
C MET A 591 1.62 13.31 41.32
N THR A 592 1.08 12.70 42.38
CA THR A 592 1.11 11.24 42.56
C THR A 592 0.54 10.52 41.34
N GLU A 593 1.13 9.39 40.97
CA GLU A 593 0.69 8.53 39.84
C GLU A 593 -0.84 8.42 39.75
N LYS A 594 -1.48 8.03 40.86
CA LYS A 594 -2.94 7.85 40.94
C LYS A 594 -3.74 9.12 40.58
N LYS A 595 -3.23 10.31 40.96
CA LYS A 595 -3.87 11.60 40.66
C LYS A 595 -3.57 12.04 39.23
N ALA A 596 -2.36 11.77 38.72
CA ALA A 596 -2.00 11.99 37.32
C ALA A 596 -2.88 11.15 36.39
N THR A 597 -2.96 9.84 36.61
CA THR A 597 -3.83 8.90 35.87
C THR A 597 -5.27 9.36 35.87
N GLN A 598 -5.85 9.69 37.03
CA GLN A 598 -7.23 10.19 37.09
C GLN A 598 -7.41 11.54 36.36
N THR A 599 -6.37 12.37 36.25
CA THR A 599 -6.42 13.64 35.50
C THR A 599 -6.38 13.38 33.99
N LEU A 600 -5.59 12.41 33.53
CA LEU A 600 -5.53 11.96 32.14
C LEU A 600 -6.82 11.27 31.71
N GLU A 601 -7.37 10.36 32.52
CA GLU A 601 -8.66 9.70 32.29
C GLU A 601 -9.81 10.71 32.16
N ASN A 602 -9.85 11.72 33.04
CA ASN A 602 -10.86 12.79 32.97
C ASN A 602 -10.70 13.70 31.73
N ALA A 603 -9.52 13.75 31.11
CA ALA A 603 -9.30 14.42 29.83
C ALA A 603 -9.71 13.55 28.62
N GLY A 604 -9.95 12.25 28.83
CA GLY A 604 -10.24 11.28 27.76
C GLY A 604 -9.00 10.54 27.24
N LEU A 605 -7.90 10.53 28.00
CA LEU A 605 -6.64 9.85 27.66
C LEU A 605 -6.47 8.57 28.50
N LYS A 606 -5.73 7.58 27.99
CA LYS A 606 -5.45 6.32 28.68
C LYS A 606 -4.01 6.32 29.19
N VAL A 607 -3.75 5.73 30.35
CA VAL A 607 -2.37 5.50 30.82
C VAL A 607 -1.92 4.10 30.42
N SER A 608 -0.88 3.99 29.59
CA SER A 608 -0.34 2.71 29.12
C SER A 608 0.75 2.12 30.00
N GLY A 609 1.31 2.92 30.91
CA GLY A 609 2.24 2.47 31.92
C GLY A 609 3.13 3.59 32.46
N THR A 610 4.06 3.19 33.32
CA THR A 610 5.00 4.06 33.99
C THR A 610 6.43 3.76 33.54
N THR A 611 7.32 4.74 33.72
CA THR A 611 8.77 4.63 33.52
C THR A 611 9.47 5.47 34.57
N GLU A 612 10.55 4.97 35.15
CA GLU A 612 11.29 5.67 36.21
C GLU A 612 12.42 6.53 35.65
N ALA A 613 12.56 7.74 36.20
CA ALA A 613 13.71 8.62 35.99
C ALA A 613 14.06 9.32 37.31
N PHE A 614 15.30 9.77 37.47
CA PHE A 614 15.68 10.59 38.62
C PHE A 614 15.46 12.07 38.32
N ASP A 615 14.75 12.75 39.22
CA ASP A 615 14.62 14.20 39.28
C ASP A 615 14.93 14.65 40.73
N ALA A 616 15.63 15.78 40.88
CA ALA A 616 16.07 16.27 42.19
C ALA A 616 15.04 17.16 42.89
N ASP A 617 14.07 17.71 42.15
CA ASP A 617 13.04 18.63 42.62
C ASP A 617 11.69 17.91 42.88
N VAL A 618 11.43 16.78 42.22
CA VAL A 618 10.23 15.93 42.37
C VAL A 618 10.43 14.78 43.36
N ASP A 619 9.49 14.60 44.30
CA ASP A 619 9.50 13.51 45.29
C ASP A 619 9.28 12.11 44.67
N GLY A 620 9.89 11.08 45.25
CA GLY A 620 9.80 9.70 44.77
C GLY A 620 8.37 9.18 44.73
N GLY A 621 7.94 8.67 43.56
CA GLY A 621 6.56 8.21 43.31
C GLY A 621 5.62 9.28 42.72
N ASP A 622 6.04 10.54 42.64
CA ASP A 622 5.33 11.58 41.90
C ASP A 622 5.81 11.68 40.44
N VAL A 623 4.92 12.15 39.56
CA VAL A 623 5.16 12.29 38.12
C VAL A 623 6.07 13.48 37.83
N ILE A 624 7.15 13.24 37.08
CA ILE A 624 8.03 14.25 36.51
C ILE A 624 7.38 14.84 35.24
N SER A 625 7.06 13.98 34.27
CA SER A 625 6.51 14.37 32.96
C SER A 625 5.63 13.27 32.35
N THR A 626 5.07 13.56 31.18
CA THR A 626 4.31 12.61 30.36
C THR A 626 5.01 12.39 29.02
N ASP A 627 4.85 11.20 28.45
CA ASP A 627 5.18 10.92 27.05
C ASP A 627 3.89 10.47 26.34
N PRO A 628 3.34 11.27 25.39
CA PRO A 628 3.82 12.58 24.93
C PRO A 628 3.71 13.71 25.97
N ASP A 629 4.48 14.78 25.75
CA ASP A 629 4.59 15.95 26.63
C ASP A 629 3.26 16.70 26.88
N THR A 630 3.20 17.43 27.99
CA THR A 630 2.10 18.34 28.35
C THR A 630 1.81 19.38 27.25
N ASP A 631 0.54 19.78 27.11
CA ASP A 631 -0.02 20.68 26.08
C ASP A 631 0.02 20.17 24.63
N THR A 632 0.67 19.02 24.36
CA THR A 632 0.60 18.30 23.07
C THR A 632 -0.84 17.95 22.74
N GLU A 633 -1.25 18.17 21.47
CA GLU A 633 -2.56 17.73 20.96
C GLU A 633 -2.46 16.30 20.42
N VAL A 634 -3.26 15.40 21.00
CA VAL A 634 -3.32 13.97 20.66
C VAL A 634 -4.77 13.53 20.41
N PRO A 635 -5.04 12.47 19.65
CA PRO A 635 -6.39 11.92 19.52
C PRO A 635 -7.00 11.50 20.87
N SER A 636 -8.30 11.69 21.04
CA SER A 636 -9.09 11.14 22.15
C SER A 636 -8.85 9.63 22.26
N GLY A 637 -8.73 9.12 23.49
CA GLY A 637 -8.44 7.71 23.77
C GLY A 637 -7.00 7.26 23.53
N SER A 638 -6.08 8.17 23.19
CA SER A 638 -4.63 7.88 23.04
C SER A 638 -3.99 7.42 24.34
N GLU A 639 -2.93 6.62 24.19
CA GLU A 639 -2.09 6.15 25.29
C GLU A 639 -1.01 7.17 25.65
N VAL A 640 -0.89 7.47 26.94
CA VAL A 640 0.11 8.34 27.55
C VAL A 640 0.90 7.53 28.59
N ARG A 641 2.22 7.66 28.55
CA ARG A 641 3.15 7.08 29.54
C ARG A 641 3.47 8.12 30.61
N LEU A 642 3.52 7.70 31.87
CA LEU A 642 3.97 8.55 32.98
C LEU A 642 5.46 8.35 33.23
N VAL A 643 6.22 9.44 33.34
CA VAL A 643 7.59 9.42 33.87
C VAL A 643 7.52 9.75 35.36
N ILE A 644 7.94 8.81 36.22
CA ILE A 644 7.85 8.92 37.68
C ILE A 644 9.24 9.10 38.28
N SER A 645 9.34 9.94 39.31
CA SER A 645 10.57 10.13 40.07
C SER A 645 10.95 8.88 40.87
N SER A 646 12.15 8.35 40.64
CA SER A 646 12.78 7.31 41.46
C SER A 646 13.57 7.87 42.65
N ALA A 647 13.45 9.17 42.93
CA ALA A 647 14.22 9.84 43.96
C ALA A 647 13.96 9.29 45.38
N VAL A 648 15.02 8.86 46.07
CA VAL A 648 14.94 8.38 47.45
C VAL A 648 15.39 9.49 48.40
N THR A 649 14.48 9.95 49.27
CA THR A 649 14.76 11.00 50.24
C THR A 649 15.45 10.45 51.49
N VAL A 650 16.59 11.03 51.89
CA VAL A 650 17.29 10.69 53.13
C VAL A 650 16.40 11.02 54.34
N PRO A 651 16.00 10.04 55.18
CA PRO A 651 15.14 10.29 56.34
C PRO A 651 15.88 11.07 57.44
N ASP A 652 15.13 11.67 58.37
CA ASP A 652 15.73 12.18 59.60
C ASP A 652 16.05 11.02 60.57
N LEU A 653 17.31 10.99 60.99
CA LEU A 653 17.92 9.94 61.83
C LEU A 653 18.58 10.52 63.08
N SER A 654 18.55 11.84 63.25
CA SER A 654 19.22 12.57 64.32
C SER A 654 18.80 12.03 65.70
N GLY A 655 19.76 11.69 66.54
CA GLY A 655 19.52 11.19 67.89
C GLY A 655 19.01 9.75 68.01
N LYS A 656 18.85 8.99 66.91
CA LYS A 656 18.68 7.52 66.92
C LYS A 656 20.00 6.81 67.24
N SER A 657 19.95 5.54 67.65
CA SER A 657 21.18 4.74 67.72
C SER A 657 21.71 4.45 66.30
N MET A 658 23.00 4.13 66.20
CA MET A 658 23.60 3.71 64.92
C MET A 658 22.97 2.44 64.34
N GLU A 659 22.34 1.59 65.16
CA GLU A 659 21.65 0.37 64.73
C GLU A 659 20.28 0.71 64.14
N ASP A 660 19.42 1.42 64.89
CA ASP A 660 18.09 1.87 64.42
C ASP A 660 18.19 2.76 63.16
N ALA A 661 19.24 3.59 63.07
CA ALA A 661 19.47 4.46 61.94
C ALA A 661 19.96 3.69 60.69
N ALA A 662 20.78 2.67 60.88
CA ALA A 662 21.21 1.81 59.78
C ALA A 662 20.10 0.86 59.30
N GLU A 663 19.19 0.45 60.18
CA GLU A 663 17.95 -0.26 59.80
C GLU A 663 17.03 0.68 58.99
N ALA A 664 16.71 1.86 59.52
CA ALA A 664 15.86 2.84 58.84
C ALA A 664 16.39 3.33 57.47
N LEU A 665 17.72 3.32 57.25
CA LEU A 665 18.29 3.57 55.92
C LEU A 665 18.05 2.39 54.97
N ARG A 666 18.24 1.14 55.42
CA ARG A 666 18.01 -0.06 54.59
C ARG A 666 16.54 -0.22 54.22
N ASP A 667 15.62 0.09 55.13
CA ASP A 667 14.17 0.12 54.87
C ASP A 667 13.80 1.17 53.81
N ALA A 668 14.54 2.27 53.74
CA ALA A 668 14.42 3.29 52.69
C ALA A 668 15.17 2.93 51.38
N GLY A 669 15.80 1.75 51.28
CA GLY A 669 16.61 1.36 50.12
C GLY A 669 18.00 2.00 50.05
N LEU A 670 18.42 2.69 51.11
CA LEU A 670 19.72 3.38 51.22
C LEU A 670 20.78 2.49 51.88
N ASN A 671 22.04 2.74 51.54
CA ASN A 671 23.19 1.99 52.01
C ASN A 671 23.89 2.73 53.17
N PRO A 672 23.74 2.30 54.44
CA PRO A 672 24.35 2.95 55.59
C PRO A 672 25.86 2.65 55.68
N VAL A 673 26.66 3.71 55.84
CA VAL A 673 28.10 3.61 56.12
C VAL A 673 28.41 4.40 57.39
N THR A 674 29.20 3.87 58.32
CA THR A 674 29.65 4.62 59.50
C THR A 674 30.79 5.57 59.14
N GLY A 675 30.62 6.87 59.42
CA GLY A 675 31.63 7.90 59.24
C GLY A 675 32.50 8.14 60.48
N GLU A 676 33.36 9.15 60.40
CA GLU A 676 34.08 9.69 61.55
C GLU A 676 33.11 10.38 62.53
N ALA A 677 33.44 10.38 63.83
CA ALA A 677 32.60 10.96 64.87
C ALA A 677 32.67 12.49 64.88
N VAL A 678 31.58 13.13 65.31
CA VAL A 678 31.42 14.60 65.34
C VAL A 678 31.31 15.09 66.79
N SER A 679 32.13 16.07 67.15
CA SER A 679 32.27 16.57 68.51
C SER A 679 31.44 17.85 68.80
N ASP A 680 30.89 18.52 67.78
CA ASP A 680 30.07 19.73 67.95
C ASP A 680 28.58 19.39 67.72
N THR A 681 27.99 18.71 68.71
CA THR A 681 26.61 18.19 68.60
C THR A 681 25.92 18.13 69.96
N ASP A 682 24.60 18.30 69.94
CA ASP A 682 23.74 18.18 71.12
C ASP A 682 23.23 16.75 71.37
N GLU A 683 23.67 15.76 70.59
CA GLU A 683 23.36 14.35 70.80
C GLU A 683 24.37 13.62 71.71
N ASP A 684 23.90 12.56 72.36
CA ASP A 684 24.72 11.72 73.24
C ASP A 684 25.55 10.68 72.47
N ALA A 685 26.75 10.41 72.98
CA ALA A 685 27.73 9.54 72.31
C ALA A 685 27.15 8.19 71.84
N GLY A 686 27.53 7.76 70.63
CA GLY A 686 27.04 6.52 70.01
C GLY A 686 25.66 6.63 69.31
N LYS A 687 25.03 7.81 69.32
CA LYS A 687 23.88 8.14 68.47
C LYS A 687 24.33 8.84 67.18
N VAL A 688 23.49 8.87 66.16
CA VAL A 688 23.69 9.70 64.96
C VAL A 688 23.58 11.19 65.34
N ALA A 689 24.63 11.96 65.05
CA ALA A 689 24.66 13.41 65.16
C ALA A 689 24.18 14.08 63.86
N GLU A 690 24.70 13.63 62.72
CA GLU A 690 24.35 14.11 61.38
C GLU A 690 24.50 13.01 60.32
N THR A 691 24.04 13.29 59.10
CA THR A 691 24.20 12.40 57.94
C THR A 691 24.85 13.13 56.77
N SER A 692 25.62 12.40 55.96
CA SER A 692 26.19 12.92 54.71
C SER A 692 25.85 11.96 53.55
N PRO A 693 24.98 12.35 52.59
CA PRO A 693 24.24 13.61 52.52
C PRO A 693 23.24 13.83 53.67
N SER A 694 22.84 15.09 53.90
CA SER A 694 21.95 15.48 55.00
C SER A 694 20.53 14.95 54.83
N SER A 695 19.77 14.85 55.92
CA SER A 695 18.34 14.54 55.88
C SER A 695 17.58 15.51 54.97
N GLY A 696 16.54 15.00 54.30
CA GLY A 696 15.81 15.72 53.25
C GLY A 696 16.49 15.77 51.87
N THR A 697 17.75 15.33 51.73
CA THR A 697 18.39 15.23 50.40
C THR A 697 17.72 14.13 49.58
N ARG A 698 17.41 14.40 48.30
CA ARG A 698 16.94 13.40 47.34
C ARG A 698 18.12 12.75 46.61
N LEU A 699 18.16 11.43 46.56
CA LEU A 699 19.25 10.64 45.96
C LEU A 699 18.76 9.79 44.78
N ASP A 700 19.64 9.63 43.79
CA ASP A 700 19.45 8.75 42.63
C ASP A 700 19.86 7.31 43.01
N PRO A 701 18.90 6.37 43.19
CA PRO A 701 19.22 5.00 43.59
C PRO A 701 19.97 4.21 42.50
N SER A 702 19.96 4.67 41.25
CA SER A 702 20.74 4.06 40.16
C SER A 702 22.22 4.43 40.18
N ARG A 703 22.59 5.53 40.88
CA ARG A 703 23.96 6.06 40.93
C ARG A 703 24.61 5.98 42.30
N ASN A 704 23.92 6.38 43.36
CA ASN A 704 24.47 6.37 44.72
C ASN A 704 23.36 6.33 45.79
N THR A 705 23.23 5.18 46.45
CA THR A 705 22.40 4.99 47.64
C THR A 705 23.14 5.22 48.96
N THR A 706 24.43 5.56 48.92
CA THR A 706 25.27 5.62 50.14
C THR A 706 24.98 6.87 50.97
N VAL A 707 24.62 6.64 52.24
CA VAL A 707 24.50 7.68 53.27
C VAL A 707 25.45 7.36 54.42
N THR A 708 26.33 8.30 54.72
CA THR A 708 27.26 8.22 55.85
C THR A 708 26.56 8.70 57.12
N LEU A 709 26.50 7.82 58.13
CA LEU A 709 26.04 8.13 59.48
C LEU A 709 27.23 8.60 60.32
N HIS A 710 27.18 9.84 60.81
CA HIS A 710 28.22 10.40 61.68
C HIS A 710 27.78 10.30 63.15
N PRO A 711 28.45 9.49 63.99
CA PRO A 711 28.09 9.36 65.39
C PRO A 711 28.55 10.57 66.22
N SER A 712 27.81 10.90 67.27
CA SER A 712 28.29 11.78 68.35
C SER A 712 29.42 11.11 69.14
N ASP A 713 30.43 11.88 69.53
CA ASP A 713 31.42 11.51 70.56
C ASP A 713 31.13 12.17 71.93
N GLN A 714 30.05 12.96 72.05
CA GLN A 714 29.81 13.86 73.17
C GLN A 714 29.15 13.16 74.37
N VAL A 715 29.91 13.02 75.46
CA VAL A 715 29.43 12.49 76.73
C VAL A 715 29.16 13.64 77.72
N LYS A 716 28.02 13.59 78.43
CA LYS A 716 27.68 14.54 79.49
C LYS A 716 28.44 14.22 80.78
N VAL A 717 29.38 15.06 81.21
CA VAL A 717 30.22 14.82 82.40
C VAL A 717 29.37 14.65 83.68
N PRO A 718 29.41 13.49 84.37
CA PRO A 718 28.67 13.23 85.59
C PRO A 718 28.94 14.21 86.74
N PHE A 719 27.93 14.45 87.59
CA PHE A 719 28.12 15.18 88.84
C PHE A 719 28.73 14.23 89.91
N VAL A 720 29.96 14.54 90.34
CA VAL A 720 30.71 13.73 91.33
C VAL A 720 31.23 14.52 92.52
N ILE A 721 31.02 15.83 92.59
CA ILE A 721 31.35 16.66 93.76
C ILE A 721 30.67 16.09 95.02
N GLY A 722 31.41 16.01 96.12
CA GLY A 722 30.97 15.46 97.41
C GLY A 722 31.10 13.94 97.56
N LYS A 723 31.25 13.16 96.47
CA LYS A 723 31.56 11.72 96.52
C LYS A 723 33.00 11.47 97.01
N THR A 724 33.33 10.23 97.38
CA THR A 724 34.74 9.87 97.61
C THR A 724 35.48 9.84 96.28
N ALA A 725 36.79 10.07 96.29
CA ALA A 725 37.63 10.03 95.09
C ALA A 725 37.58 8.66 94.36
N LYS A 726 37.30 7.57 95.10
CA LYS A 726 37.14 6.22 94.55
C LYS A 726 35.81 6.05 93.82
N ASP A 727 34.72 6.51 94.41
CA ASP A 727 33.38 6.39 93.81
C ASP A 727 33.23 7.37 92.64
N ALA A 728 33.74 8.61 92.81
CA ALA A 728 33.82 9.61 91.74
C ALA A 728 34.65 9.11 90.56
N ARG A 729 35.79 8.44 90.80
CA ARG A 729 36.57 7.79 89.75
C ARG A 729 35.74 6.73 89.02
N LYS A 730 35.14 5.79 89.76
CA LYS A 730 34.33 4.71 89.18
C LYS A 730 33.16 5.24 88.34
N ASP A 731 32.48 6.27 88.81
CA ASP A 731 31.32 6.87 88.13
C ASP A 731 31.71 7.69 86.88
N LEU A 732 32.98 8.09 86.73
CA LEU A 732 33.51 8.76 85.54
C LEU A 732 34.12 7.76 84.55
N GLU A 733 34.92 6.81 85.04
CA GLU A 733 35.49 5.72 84.22
C GLU A 733 34.41 4.84 83.60
N LYS A 734 33.24 4.70 84.25
CA LYS A 734 32.06 4.01 83.69
C LYS A 734 31.49 4.72 82.46
N GLU A 735 31.60 6.05 82.39
CA GLU A 735 31.05 6.89 81.31
C GLU A 735 32.18 7.36 80.36
N GLY A 736 33.26 6.58 80.21
CA GLY A 736 34.31 6.81 79.22
C GLY A 736 35.33 7.91 79.54
N PHE A 737 35.32 8.51 80.74
CA PHE A 737 36.25 9.58 81.10
C PHE A 737 37.55 9.08 81.74
N GLU A 738 38.70 9.60 81.31
CA GLU A 738 39.94 9.49 82.07
C GLU A 738 39.86 10.31 83.37
N VAL A 739 40.35 9.77 84.49
CA VAL A 739 40.25 10.45 85.81
C VAL A 739 41.63 10.77 86.39
N LYS A 740 41.93 12.07 86.46
CA LYS A 740 43.11 12.62 87.14
C LYS A 740 42.72 13.11 88.53
N ILE A 741 43.38 12.61 89.58
CA ILE A 741 43.11 13.03 90.97
C ILE A 741 44.25 13.93 91.45
N ASP A 742 43.92 15.16 91.83
CA ASP A 742 44.80 16.13 92.50
C ASP A 742 44.44 16.21 93.99
N GLY A 743 45.20 15.52 94.83
CA GLY A 743 44.96 15.43 96.28
C GLY A 743 45.03 14.01 96.82
N ARG A 744 44.26 13.72 97.87
CA ARG A 744 44.22 12.39 98.50
C ARG A 744 43.34 11.42 97.71
N SER A 745 43.88 10.22 97.44
CA SER A 745 43.19 9.13 96.74
C SER A 745 41.97 8.54 97.48
N GLY A 746 41.85 8.80 98.79
CA GLY A 746 40.67 8.49 99.60
C GLY A 746 39.86 9.72 100.06
N GLY A 747 40.20 10.92 99.56
CA GLY A 747 39.55 12.18 99.96
C GLY A 747 38.15 12.35 99.36
N ARG A 748 37.45 13.43 99.75
CA ARG A 748 36.20 13.83 99.08
C ARG A 748 36.47 14.82 97.95
N VAL A 749 35.74 14.69 96.84
CA VAL A 749 35.85 15.61 95.70
C VAL A 749 35.24 16.97 96.06
N ILE A 750 36.03 18.03 95.96
CA ILE A 750 35.58 19.42 96.17
C ILE A 750 35.37 20.20 94.87
N SER A 751 36.02 19.79 93.78
CA SER A 751 35.81 20.36 92.44
C SER A 751 36.14 19.34 91.35
N GLN A 752 35.43 19.44 90.22
CA GLN A 752 35.69 18.71 88.99
C GLN A 752 35.90 19.71 87.84
N SER A 753 36.79 19.39 86.90
CA SER A 753 37.01 20.15 85.66
C SER A 753 37.30 19.15 84.52
N PRO A 754 36.54 19.09 83.42
CA PRO A 754 35.37 19.92 83.09
C PRO A 754 34.21 19.86 84.10
N GLY A 755 33.31 20.83 84.00
CA GLY A 755 32.21 21.02 84.96
C GLY A 755 31.16 19.91 84.91
N PRO A 756 30.32 19.76 85.95
CA PRO A 756 29.22 18.81 85.89
C PRO A 756 28.21 19.21 84.82
N ARG A 757 27.72 18.22 84.06
CA ARG A 757 26.75 18.34 82.95
C ARG A 757 27.24 19.07 81.69
N THR A 758 28.52 19.43 81.58
CA THR A 758 29.07 19.87 80.27
C THR A 758 29.15 18.67 79.33
N ARG A 759 28.85 18.87 78.04
CA ARG A 759 29.26 17.96 76.97
C ARG A 759 30.76 18.11 76.72
N VAL A 760 31.49 17.01 76.59
CA VAL A 760 32.85 16.94 76.05
C VAL A 760 33.04 15.58 75.35
N THR A 761 34.05 15.48 74.48
CA THR A 761 34.40 14.24 73.77
C THR A 761 34.77 13.11 74.74
N GLU A 762 34.35 11.88 74.41
CA GLU A 762 34.73 10.66 75.12
C GLU A 762 36.27 10.56 75.32
N GLY A 763 36.72 9.99 76.43
CA GLY A 763 38.15 9.96 76.79
C GLY A 763 38.69 11.26 77.41
N THR A 764 37.98 12.38 77.37
CA THR A 764 38.44 13.65 77.96
C THR A 764 38.84 13.50 79.45
N THR A 765 40.05 13.91 79.81
CA THR A 765 40.55 13.80 81.18
C THR A 765 39.85 14.74 82.15
N VAL A 766 38.94 14.20 82.97
CA VAL A 766 38.30 14.92 84.08
C VAL A 766 39.27 14.98 85.27
N THR A 767 39.65 16.19 85.66
CA THR A 767 40.48 16.46 86.83
C THR A 767 39.63 16.69 88.07
N LEU A 768 39.83 15.86 89.09
CA LEU A 768 39.16 15.92 90.39
C LEU A 768 40.11 16.42 91.47
N ARG A 769 39.71 17.45 92.23
CA ARG A 769 40.47 17.94 93.38
C ARG A 769 39.87 17.41 94.69
N THR A 770 40.71 16.92 95.60
CA THR A 770 40.24 16.22 96.82
C THR A 770 40.92 16.68 98.12
N ILE A 771 40.23 16.50 99.25
CA ILE A 771 40.69 16.82 100.62
C ILE A 771 40.59 15.61 101.57
#